data_AF-A0A4Y7RRG7-F1
#
_entry.id   AF-A0A4Y7RRG7-F1
#
_cell.length_a   1.000
_cell.length_b   1.000
_cell.length_c   1.000
_cell.angle_alpha   90.00
_cell.angle_beta   90.00
_cell.angle_gamma   90.00
#
_symmetry.space_group_name_H-M   'P 1'
#
loop_
_entity.id
_entity.type
_entity.pdbx_description
1 polymer ?
#
loop_
_entity_poly.entity_id
_entity_poly.type
_entity_poly.pdbx_seq_one_letter_code
_entity_poly.pdbx_strand_id
1 'polypeptide(L)'
;MDISPGTIFKVKSGITIFVNGALNANGADINPVVFTSIKDDTYGGDTNNDGTATTPQPGNWNVINLAASSKIDFNYVTIRYGNTAISRIGANPEISVSNCDISNMFLHGIEIQSCTNVNISNNKLVTTTDALGRTTTCGYDAENNLISVTDPLNHTTSYTYDYLNRLTSTTDANGRTETYTLDGNGNRVSKTDRNGNTTTYAYDVLNRLTRVTDAMGNSVATEYDALGNKTSVTDQRGNVTSYTYDQSSRLLSVTDPLGGVTSYTYDLAGNKLSVTDARGACWSYTYDDANRLTTVIDPLGHTSVTVYDSAGNVTERTDANNNTTTFGYDSLNRLSLVTDALGRSTSYTYDSNGNLTAVTNAKNQTFTAAYDALNRVVQESDPLGNTSLKTYDYAGNLSSKTRPDGSTINYTYDAVNRLTNISYPDQSSVSYAYDYNGNRTSMTDPAGSASYNYDSLNRLTSVTRSVYSVGYEYDQAGNMTALVYPGGLRVSYTYNGLNLPSSVSDSVYSTSISYDEAGNRTQEILPNGVTVTYEYDLSGRLILLQHAIGGNIIARSAYTLDNVGNRMSVTDEQGGITSYVYDNLYQLTRVTYPDSQVVDYTYDQVGNRTSAGGVPYTYDNANRLIQVGITPYAYDAGGNLTSVGGTTLYNYDYENRLTYFTDGTKTIQYSYDGDGNRLSQSVSGSVYEYIYDINTGIPRLLVENDGQGGVNNYLYAGRLFSRIGNEDRVYYHQDGLGSISAITDIAANLLNRYTYDVFGLPRSVSESVNNSFRFAGEQYDSNDLIYLRARYYNPATGRFLSQDTFQGKLNDPLSQNRYAYCGNNPVLFVDPTGNVTICELPWSNMGYEELYELYKTLQDQIENEQVILNGDYEWWQKEIAEFRLQEFQKNYRVINELLIIKGDYSQEEKDFASLTLDNIDKEEFEKSSQIVLGLYGGKGSKLVKGTGKAAGSINLSIKPVANNPKLQNVINELYRPGATVGNGSTMDAIRYELQTGQMVGGKSHILKGQERVRNLENIIRKQNLDPEDQAIANALLQDLKNALSGN
;
A
#
# COMPACT_ATOMS: atom_id res chain seq x y z
N MET A 1 1.62 37.29 -24.99
CA MET A 1 2.61 38.34 -24.71
C MET A 1 3.70 37.71 -23.90
N ASP A 2 4.93 37.72 -24.40
CA ASP A 2 6.10 37.23 -23.69
C ASP A 2 6.82 38.42 -23.04
N ILE A 3 7.13 38.31 -21.75
CA ILE A 3 7.80 39.33 -20.96
C ILE A 3 9.23 38.89 -20.69
N SER A 4 10.19 39.76 -20.97
CA SER A 4 11.61 39.50 -20.73
C SER A 4 11.97 39.57 -19.24
N PRO A 5 12.96 38.77 -18.76
CA PRO A 5 13.49 38.87 -17.41
C PRO A 5 13.89 40.30 -17.02
N GLY A 6 13.69 40.67 -15.74
CA GLY A 6 14.01 41.99 -15.22
C GLY A 6 13.02 43.11 -15.60
N THR A 7 11.94 42.79 -16.34
CA THR A 7 10.91 43.78 -16.67
C THR A 7 10.11 44.17 -15.42
N ILE A 8 9.90 45.47 -15.21
CA ILE A 8 9.13 46.01 -14.07
C ILE A 8 7.86 46.70 -14.58
N PHE A 9 6.70 46.17 -14.20
CA PHE A 9 5.38 46.75 -14.42
C PHE A 9 4.96 47.57 -13.20
N LYS A 10 4.85 48.88 -13.39
CA LYS A 10 4.33 49.82 -12.39
C LYS A 10 2.84 50.07 -12.62
N VAL A 11 2.02 49.58 -11.69
CA VAL A 11 0.56 49.58 -11.79
C VAL A 11 -0.02 50.74 -10.98
N LYS A 12 -0.86 51.56 -11.64
CA LYS A 12 -1.53 52.69 -10.98
C LYS A 12 -2.55 52.17 -9.97
N SER A 13 -2.83 53.00 -8.95
CA SER A 13 -3.76 52.59 -7.90
C SER A 13 -5.16 52.30 -8.44
N GLY A 14 -5.80 51.23 -7.96
CA GLY A 14 -7.14 50.79 -8.35
C GLY A 14 -7.27 50.12 -9.73
N ILE A 15 -6.16 49.77 -10.39
CA ILE A 15 -6.19 49.14 -11.73
C ILE A 15 -6.29 47.61 -11.65
N THR A 16 -7.09 47.03 -12.54
CA THR A 16 -7.13 45.59 -12.86
C THR A 16 -6.40 45.33 -14.17
N ILE A 17 -5.51 44.33 -14.18
CA ILE A 17 -4.85 43.84 -15.39
C ILE A 17 -5.68 42.70 -15.94
N PHE A 18 -6.24 42.84 -17.14
CA PHE A 18 -7.03 41.78 -17.79
C PHE A 18 -6.17 40.99 -18.79
N VAL A 19 -6.15 39.67 -18.65
CA VAL A 19 -5.43 38.75 -19.56
C VAL A 19 -6.42 38.04 -20.48
N ASN A 20 -6.47 38.50 -21.73
CA ASN A 20 -7.26 37.90 -22.81
C ASN A 20 -6.31 37.22 -23.81
N GLY A 21 -5.97 35.94 -23.60
CA GLY A 21 -4.96 35.20 -24.38
C GLY A 21 -3.85 34.66 -23.49
N ALA A 22 -2.62 34.55 -24.00
CA ALA A 22 -1.46 34.07 -23.23
C ALA A 22 -0.60 35.23 -22.70
N LEU A 23 -0.18 35.17 -21.43
CA LEU A 23 0.81 36.05 -20.81
C LEU A 23 1.90 35.19 -20.17
N ASN A 24 3.08 35.16 -20.79
CA ASN A 24 4.21 34.38 -20.33
C ASN A 24 5.26 35.33 -19.74
N ALA A 25 5.55 35.18 -18.45
CA ALA A 25 6.53 35.98 -17.72
C ALA A 25 7.54 35.03 -17.07
N ASN A 26 8.64 34.81 -17.78
CA ASN A 26 9.70 33.90 -17.37
C ASN A 26 10.95 34.70 -17.02
N GLY A 27 11.06 35.08 -15.75
CA GLY A 27 12.20 35.79 -15.17
C GLY A 27 13.37 34.86 -14.81
N ALA A 28 14.25 35.34 -13.94
CA ALA A 28 15.30 34.57 -13.30
C ALA A 28 15.46 35.00 -11.83
N ASP A 29 16.02 34.14 -10.97
CA ASP A 29 16.25 34.40 -9.53
C ASP A 29 16.89 35.78 -9.26
N ILE A 30 17.90 36.15 -10.06
CA ILE A 30 18.60 37.44 -9.94
C ILE A 30 17.90 38.60 -10.67
N ASN A 31 16.97 38.33 -11.59
CA ASN A 31 16.29 39.31 -12.45
C ASN A 31 14.82 38.90 -12.65
N PRO A 32 13.99 38.97 -11.60
CA PRO A 32 12.60 38.59 -11.70
C PRO A 32 11.83 39.57 -12.60
N VAL A 33 10.71 39.10 -13.17
CA VAL A 33 9.70 40.02 -13.70
C VAL A 33 8.91 40.55 -12.51
N VAL A 34 8.67 41.86 -12.43
CA VAL A 34 8.04 42.48 -11.25
C VAL A 34 6.74 43.17 -11.64
N PHE A 35 5.64 42.82 -10.99
CA PHE A 35 4.38 43.56 -11.01
C PHE A 35 4.18 44.24 -9.65
N THR A 36 4.21 45.57 -9.62
CA THR A 36 4.12 46.32 -8.37
C THR A 36 3.42 47.66 -8.54
N SER A 37 3.13 48.36 -7.44
CA SER A 37 2.52 49.69 -7.45
C SER A 37 3.46 50.74 -8.07
N ILE A 38 2.90 51.77 -8.71
CA ILE A 38 3.62 53.00 -9.06
C ILE A 38 4.30 53.69 -7.85
N LYS A 39 3.84 53.41 -6.63
CA LYS A 39 4.38 53.95 -5.37
C LYS A 39 5.47 53.05 -4.75
N ASP A 40 5.89 52.00 -5.44
CA ASP A 40 6.87 51.06 -4.91
C ASP A 40 8.28 51.44 -5.34
N ASP A 41 8.99 52.22 -4.54
CA ASP A 41 10.32 52.70 -4.94
C ASP A 41 11.41 51.63 -4.84
N THR A 42 11.11 50.46 -4.25
CA THR A 42 12.07 49.36 -4.11
C THR A 42 12.40 48.69 -5.44
N TYR A 43 11.50 48.77 -6.42
CA TYR A 43 11.69 48.27 -7.78
C TYR A 43 11.52 49.39 -8.79
N GLY A 44 12.52 49.61 -9.66
CA GLY A 44 12.42 50.60 -10.74
C GLY A 44 12.43 52.07 -10.29
N GLY A 45 12.63 52.35 -8.99
CA GLY A 45 12.73 53.70 -8.42
C GLY A 45 11.40 54.47 -8.34
N ASP A 46 11.52 55.76 -8.00
CA ASP A 46 10.41 56.72 -7.91
C ASP A 46 9.81 56.98 -9.30
N THR A 47 8.68 56.32 -9.57
CA THR A 47 7.96 56.38 -10.85
C THR A 47 6.65 57.14 -10.74
N ASN A 48 6.28 57.56 -9.53
CA ASN A 48 5.14 58.44 -9.29
C ASN A 48 5.56 59.93 -9.24
N ASN A 49 6.88 60.21 -9.23
CA ASN A 49 7.51 61.52 -9.22
C ASN A 49 7.10 62.37 -8.00
N ASP A 50 6.78 61.75 -6.87
CA ASP A 50 6.45 62.46 -5.64
C ASP A 50 7.70 62.91 -4.85
N GLY A 51 8.89 62.44 -5.23
CA GLY A 51 10.17 62.87 -4.68
C GLY A 51 10.44 62.35 -3.26
N THR A 52 9.65 61.41 -2.76
CA THR A 52 9.78 60.81 -1.43
C THR A 52 9.84 59.29 -1.52
N ALA A 53 10.66 58.65 -0.68
CA ALA A 53 10.64 57.19 -0.60
C ALA A 53 9.28 56.72 -0.07
N THR A 54 8.47 56.10 -0.93
CA THR A 54 7.14 55.60 -0.61
C THR A 54 7.13 54.08 -0.52
N THR A 55 6.42 53.55 0.49
CA THR A 55 6.09 52.13 0.60
C THR A 55 4.58 51.99 0.37
N PRO A 56 4.14 51.30 -0.70
CA PRO A 56 2.72 51.14 -0.98
C PRO A 56 2.02 50.36 0.13
N GLN A 57 0.74 50.67 0.34
CA GLN A 57 -0.12 49.81 1.15
C GLN A 57 -0.55 48.59 0.31
N PRO A 58 -0.70 47.39 0.90
CA PRO A 58 -1.41 46.28 0.27
C PRO A 58 -2.76 46.72 -0.30
N GLY A 59 -3.17 46.18 -1.45
CA GLY A 59 -4.42 46.57 -2.11
C GLY A 59 -4.33 47.85 -2.94
N ASN A 60 -3.12 48.36 -3.19
CA ASN A 60 -2.98 49.60 -3.94
C ASN A 60 -3.50 49.48 -5.37
N TRP A 61 -3.30 48.35 -6.05
CA TRP A 61 -3.94 47.99 -7.32
C TRP A 61 -4.82 46.74 -7.13
N ASN A 62 -5.70 46.43 -8.08
CA ASN A 62 -6.74 45.43 -7.86
C ASN A 62 -6.22 44.00 -8.06
N VAL A 63 -6.10 43.54 -9.31
CA VAL A 63 -5.83 42.11 -9.59
C VAL A 63 -5.36 41.85 -11.03
N ILE A 64 -4.59 40.77 -11.25
CA ILE A 64 -4.40 40.16 -12.57
C ILE A 64 -5.55 39.17 -12.79
N ASN A 65 -6.55 39.60 -13.56
CA ASN A 65 -7.77 38.84 -13.82
C ASN A 65 -7.67 38.10 -15.16
N LEU A 66 -7.92 36.79 -15.12
CA LEU A 66 -7.80 35.88 -16.26
C LEU A 66 -9.14 35.69 -16.97
N ALA A 67 -9.12 35.53 -18.29
CA ALA A 67 -10.30 35.14 -19.08
C ALA A 67 -10.44 33.61 -19.22
N ALA A 68 -11.62 33.15 -19.63
CA ALA A 68 -12.02 31.73 -19.65
C ALA A 68 -11.08 30.76 -20.40
N SER A 69 -10.42 31.24 -21.47
CA SER A 69 -9.46 30.45 -22.28
C SER A 69 -8.08 31.12 -22.30
N SER A 70 -7.77 31.90 -21.28
CA SER A 70 -6.47 32.55 -21.15
C SER A 70 -5.42 31.58 -20.62
N LYS A 71 -4.16 31.96 -20.78
CA LYS A 71 -3.01 31.25 -20.25
C LYS A 71 -2.10 32.21 -19.51
N ILE A 72 -1.63 31.81 -18.34
CA ILE A 72 -0.44 32.41 -17.74
C ILE A 72 0.62 31.35 -17.50
N ASP A 73 1.86 31.73 -17.77
CA ASP A 73 3.05 30.95 -17.45
C ASP A 73 4.05 31.88 -16.76
N PHE A 74 4.00 31.88 -15.43
CA PHE A 74 4.79 32.74 -14.58
C PHE A 74 5.88 31.91 -13.91
N ASN A 75 7.13 32.28 -14.16
CA ASN A 75 8.29 31.69 -13.53
C ASN A 75 9.25 32.79 -13.07
N TYR A 76 9.67 32.81 -11.80
CA TYR A 76 10.47 33.91 -11.22
C TYR A 76 9.81 35.29 -11.42
N VAL A 77 8.54 35.39 -11.03
CA VAL A 77 7.76 36.62 -11.04
C VAL A 77 7.54 37.11 -9.61
N THR A 78 7.76 38.40 -9.37
CA THR A 78 7.41 39.07 -8.11
C THR A 78 6.13 39.87 -8.30
N ILE A 79 5.08 39.61 -7.53
CA ILE A 79 3.80 40.33 -7.59
C ILE A 79 3.51 40.92 -6.21
N ARG A 80 3.41 42.25 -6.11
CA ARG A 80 3.35 42.95 -4.82
C ARG A 80 2.33 44.10 -4.76
N TYR A 81 1.80 44.33 -3.57
CA TYR A 81 0.89 45.45 -3.24
C TYR A 81 -0.44 45.50 -4.02
N GLY A 82 -0.88 44.35 -4.55
CA GLY A 82 -2.21 44.18 -5.15
C GLY A 82 -3.28 43.86 -4.10
N ASN A 83 -4.55 43.84 -4.51
CA ASN A 83 -5.64 43.35 -3.68
C ASN A 83 -5.61 41.82 -3.66
N THR A 84 -5.79 41.23 -4.84
CA THR A 84 -5.48 39.83 -5.13
C THR A 84 -4.40 39.79 -6.20
N ALA A 85 -3.39 38.91 -6.13
CA ALA A 85 -2.34 38.91 -7.15
C ALA A 85 -2.87 38.37 -8.49
N ILE A 86 -3.41 37.15 -8.47
CA ILE A 86 -4.00 36.46 -9.63
C ILE A 86 -5.37 35.95 -9.22
N SER A 87 -6.42 36.21 -10.01
CA SER A 87 -7.76 35.70 -9.71
C SER A 87 -8.44 35.12 -10.95
N ARG A 88 -9.11 33.99 -10.75
CA ARG A 88 -10.11 33.44 -11.69
C ARG A 88 -11.22 32.71 -10.94
N ILE A 89 -12.47 33.06 -11.26
CA ILE A 89 -13.68 32.38 -10.80
C ILE A 89 -14.45 31.85 -12.02
N GLY A 90 -14.54 30.52 -12.14
CA GLY A 90 -15.25 29.79 -13.21
C GLY A 90 -14.55 29.79 -14.57
N ALA A 91 -14.65 28.69 -15.33
CA ALA A 91 -13.95 28.38 -16.58
C ALA A 91 -12.47 27.96 -16.43
N ASN A 92 -11.88 27.33 -17.45
CA ASN A 92 -10.60 26.62 -17.36
C ASN A 92 -9.44 27.34 -18.11
N PRO A 93 -8.84 28.41 -17.56
CA PRO A 93 -7.56 28.91 -18.07
C PRO A 93 -6.43 27.91 -17.77
N GLU A 94 -5.34 27.98 -18.53
CA GLU A 94 -4.09 27.31 -18.18
C GLU A 94 -3.28 28.23 -17.25
N ILE A 95 -3.09 27.84 -16.00
CA ILE A 95 -2.35 28.63 -15.01
C ILE A 95 -1.11 27.85 -14.60
N SER A 96 0.07 28.38 -14.89
CA SER A 96 1.32 27.90 -14.33
C SER A 96 2.00 29.03 -13.58
N VAL A 97 2.25 28.84 -12.28
CA VAL A 97 2.93 29.81 -11.42
C VAL A 97 3.99 29.06 -10.62
N SER A 98 5.26 29.33 -10.92
CA SER A 98 6.39 28.65 -10.30
C SER A 98 7.50 29.59 -9.87
N ASN A 99 8.17 29.31 -8.75
CA ASN A 99 9.30 30.11 -8.25
C ASN A 99 8.99 31.62 -8.13
N CYS A 100 7.73 31.97 -7.86
CA CYS A 100 7.24 33.35 -7.78
C CYS A 100 7.18 33.83 -6.32
N ASP A 101 7.41 35.12 -6.12
CA ASP A 101 7.20 35.83 -4.85
C ASP A 101 5.92 36.66 -4.94
N ILE A 102 4.85 36.19 -4.29
CA ILE A 102 3.60 36.92 -4.17
C ILE A 102 3.47 37.41 -2.74
N SER A 103 3.71 38.70 -2.52
CA SER A 103 3.83 39.25 -1.17
C SER A 103 3.14 40.61 -1.02
N ASN A 104 2.74 40.96 0.21
CA ASN A 104 2.06 42.23 0.51
C ASN A 104 0.72 42.40 -0.24
N MET A 105 -0.06 41.32 -0.41
CA MET A 105 -1.43 41.40 -0.92
C MET A 105 -2.42 41.83 0.19
N PHE A 106 -3.56 42.42 -0.17
CA PHE A 106 -4.60 42.77 0.80
C PHE A 106 -5.56 41.61 1.11
N LEU A 107 -5.90 40.81 0.10
CA LEU A 107 -6.79 39.64 0.22
C LEU A 107 -6.05 38.34 -0.07
N HIS A 108 -5.84 38.01 -1.35
CA HIS A 108 -5.34 36.69 -1.76
C HIS A 108 -4.06 36.79 -2.59
N GLY A 109 -3.16 35.81 -2.45
CA GLY A 109 -2.07 35.64 -3.40
C GLY A 109 -2.63 35.21 -4.76
N ILE A 110 -3.06 33.95 -4.83
CA ILE A 110 -3.71 33.38 -6.00
C ILE A 110 -5.11 32.92 -5.54
N GLU A 111 -6.15 33.41 -6.20
CA GLU A 111 -7.54 33.03 -5.95
C GLU A 111 -8.09 32.30 -7.17
N ILE A 112 -8.19 30.98 -7.08
CA ILE A 112 -8.74 30.15 -8.16
C ILE A 112 -9.98 29.44 -7.64
N GLN A 113 -11.08 29.54 -8.38
CA GLN A 113 -12.31 28.79 -8.09
C GLN A 113 -12.81 28.10 -9.37
N SER A 114 -13.08 26.79 -9.26
CA SER A 114 -13.64 25.97 -10.34
C SER A 114 -12.81 25.98 -11.64
N CYS A 115 -11.49 25.90 -11.53
CA CYS A 115 -10.55 25.79 -12.65
C CYS A 115 -9.75 24.49 -12.52
N THR A 116 -9.63 23.69 -13.60
CA THR A 116 -8.97 22.37 -13.53
C THR A 116 -7.50 22.34 -13.99
N ASN A 117 -7.04 23.36 -14.71
CA ASN A 117 -5.68 23.38 -15.31
C ASN A 117 -4.75 24.36 -14.56
N VAL A 118 -4.49 24.08 -13.28
CA VAL A 118 -3.70 24.95 -12.40
C VAL A 118 -2.48 24.19 -11.86
N ASN A 119 -1.30 24.71 -12.15
CA ASN A 119 -0.03 24.21 -11.63
C ASN A 119 0.66 25.34 -10.85
N ILE A 120 0.69 25.21 -9.53
CA ILE A 120 1.33 26.14 -8.60
C ILE A 120 2.42 25.36 -7.87
N SER A 121 3.69 25.73 -8.07
CA SER A 121 4.83 24.97 -7.53
C SER A 121 5.96 25.88 -7.07
N ASN A 122 6.73 25.46 -6.06
CA ASN A 122 7.93 26.16 -5.60
C ASN A 122 7.73 27.67 -5.27
N ASN A 123 6.53 28.06 -4.85
CA ASN A 123 6.23 29.42 -4.39
C ASN A 123 6.22 29.44 -2.86
N LYS A 124 6.50 30.61 -2.25
CA LYS A 124 6.41 30.77 -0.79
C LYS A 124 4.95 30.78 -0.34
N LEU A 125 4.49 29.68 0.27
CA LEU A 125 3.12 29.53 0.76
C LEU A 125 3.01 30.11 2.17
N VAL A 126 2.48 31.32 2.35
CA VAL A 126 2.33 31.91 3.71
C VAL A 126 1.04 31.46 4.38
N THR A 127 -0.02 31.29 3.59
CA THR A 127 -1.34 30.93 4.07
C THR A 127 -2.08 30.21 2.94
N THR A 128 -2.72 29.10 3.26
CA THR A 128 -3.72 28.47 2.40
C THR A 128 -5.07 28.49 3.10
N THR A 129 -6.13 28.66 2.32
CA THR A 129 -7.50 28.55 2.80
C THR A 129 -8.22 27.59 1.88
N ASP A 130 -8.74 26.51 2.45
CA ASP A 130 -9.41 25.46 1.67
C ASP A 130 -10.83 25.84 1.25
N ALA A 131 -11.50 24.95 0.51
CA ALA A 131 -12.85 25.20 0.00
C ALA A 131 -13.93 25.33 1.09
N LEU A 132 -13.64 24.96 2.34
CA LEU A 132 -14.51 25.14 3.51
C LEU A 132 -14.16 26.40 4.31
N GLY A 133 -13.18 27.20 3.86
CA GLY A 133 -12.73 28.42 4.53
C GLY A 133 -11.77 28.16 5.69
N ARG A 134 -11.25 26.93 5.82
CA ARG A 134 -10.32 26.54 6.88
C ARG A 134 -8.91 26.96 6.48
N THR A 135 -8.16 27.54 7.41
CA THR A 135 -6.90 28.22 7.09
C THR A 135 -5.71 27.52 7.74
N THR A 136 -4.70 27.19 6.93
CA THR A 136 -3.38 26.74 7.40
C THR A 136 -2.36 27.84 7.14
N THR A 137 -1.52 28.16 8.12
CA THR A 137 -0.48 29.20 7.99
C THR A 137 0.91 28.61 8.10
N CYS A 138 1.85 29.15 7.33
CA CYS A 138 3.24 28.73 7.34
C CYS A 138 4.15 29.90 7.72
N GLY A 139 5.07 29.67 8.66
CA GLY A 139 6.12 30.62 9.02
C GLY A 139 7.45 30.27 8.34
N TYR A 140 8.22 31.28 7.97
CA TYR A 140 9.53 31.12 7.35
C TYR A 140 10.60 31.99 8.04
N ASP A 141 11.84 31.54 8.01
CA ASP A 141 12.99 32.37 8.41
C ASP A 141 13.43 33.36 7.30
N ALA A 142 14.55 34.06 7.51
CA ALA A 142 15.10 35.04 6.57
C ALA A 142 15.69 34.39 5.32
N GLU A 143 16.10 33.13 5.42
CA GLU A 143 16.65 32.29 4.36
C GLU A 143 15.57 31.54 3.56
N ASN A 144 14.29 31.74 3.93
CA ASN A 144 13.08 31.11 3.37
C ASN A 144 12.93 29.62 3.67
N ASN A 145 13.54 29.11 4.73
CA ASN A 145 13.24 27.78 5.24
C ASN A 145 11.90 27.80 5.99
N LEU A 146 11.11 26.73 5.87
CA LEU A 146 9.82 26.60 6.56
C LEU A 146 10.07 26.34 8.05
N ILE A 147 9.79 27.29 8.93
CA ILE A 147 10.03 27.11 10.37
C ILE A 147 8.79 26.69 11.16
N SER A 148 7.60 26.81 10.57
CA SER A 148 6.36 26.36 11.21
C SER A 148 5.22 26.13 10.21
N VAL A 149 4.34 25.18 10.53
CA VAL A 149 3.03 24.98 9.92
C VAL A 149 2.01 24.94 11.04
N THR A 150 0.99 25.79 10.96
CA THR A 150 -0.11 25.84 11.92
C THR A 150 -1.40 25.45 11.22
N ASP A 151 -1.98 24.32 11.63
CA ASP A 151 -3.21 23.77 11.06
C ASP A 151 -4.45 24.63 11.40
N PRO A 152 -5.63 24.35 10.81
CA PRO A 152 -6.84 25.11 11.09
C PRO A 152 -7.40 24.98 12.52
N LEU A 153 -6.88 24.05 13.33
CA LEU A 153 -7.17 23.91 14.77
C LEU A 153 -6.19 24.70 15.65
N ASN A 154 -5.22 25.41 15.05
CA ASN A 154 -4.10 26.11 15.70
C ASN A 154 -3.04 25.19 16.32
N HIS A 155 -2.96 23.94 15.89
CA HIS A 155 -1.84 23.06 16.24
C HIS A 155 -0.64 23.41 15.36
N THR A 156 0.54 23.60 15.98
CA THR A 156 1.74 24.07 15.26
C THR A 156 2.85 23.04 15.27
N THR A 157 3.23 22.57 14.09
CA THR A 157 4.50 21.84 13.86
C THR A 157 5.59 22.86 13.57
N SER A 158 6.78 22.70 14.13
CA SER A 158 7.93 23.59 13.92
C SER A 158 9.15 22.84 13.41
N TYR A 159 10.04 23.55 12.71
CA TYR A 159 11.24 22.98 12.11
C TYR A 159 12.46 23.86 12.41
N THR A 160 13.62 23.22 12.51
CA THR A 160 14.90 23.91 12.73
C THR A 160 15.94 23.42 11.74
N TYR A 161 16.81 24.35 11.33
CA TYR A 161 17.82 24.11 10.30
C TYR A 161 19.21 24.47 10.83
N ASP A 162 20.23 23.86 10.23
CA ASP A 162 21.62 24.32 10.42
C ASP A 162 21.94 25.56 9.56
N TYR A 163 23.15 26.08 9.71
CA TYR A 163 23.63 27.26 8.96
C TYR A 163 23.72 27.06 7.43
N LEU A 164 23.55 25.82 6.95
CA LEU A 164 23.50 25.47 5.53
C LEU A 164 22.06 25.24 5.05
N ASN A 165 21.05 25.64 5.85
CA ASN A 165 19.62 25.49 5.55
C ASN A 165 19.17 24.03 5.43
N ARG A 166 19.80 23.12 6.18
CA ARG A 166 19.44 21.70 6.18
C ARG A 166 18.68 21.35 7.46
N LEU A 167 17.58 20.62 7.33
CA LEU A 167 16.69 20.28 8.44
C LEU A 167 17.42 19.45 9.51
N THR A 168 17.48 19.97 10.73
CA THR A 168 18.12 19.30 11.88
C THR A 168 17.14 18.82 12.93
N SER A 169 15.90 19.34 12.94
CA SER A 169 14.89 18.87 13.89
C SER A 169 13.47 19.27 13.50
N THR A 170 12.52 18.39 13.83
CA THR A 170 11.08 18.64 13.75
C THR A 170 10.47 18.58 15.15
N THR A 171 9.57 19.50 15.46
CA THR A 171 8.84 19.54 16.73
C THR A 171 7.34 19.49 16.44
N ASP A 172 6.65 18.48 16.97
CA ASP A 172 5.20 18.33 16.77
C ASP A 172 4.39 19.36 17.60
N ALA A 173 3.07 19.38 17.39
CA ALA A 173 2.16 20.26 18.12
C ALA A 173 2.11 20.02 19.65
N ASN A 174 2.62 18.89 20.14
CA ASN A 174 2.75 18.60 21.56
C ASN A 174 4.12 19.03 22.12
N GLY A 175 4.98 19.65 21.31
CA GLY A 175 6.33 20.08 21.70
C GLY A 175 7.37 18.95 21.74
N ARG A 176 7.06 17.79 21.14
CA ARG A 176 7.98 16.62 21.10
C ARG A 176 8.84 16.68 19.85
N THR A 177 10.11 16.34 20.00
CA THR A 177 11.12 16.61 18.98
C THR A 177 11.74 15.35 18.44
N GLU A 178 11.84 15.26 17.11
CA GLU A 178 12.73 14.35 16.39
C GLU A 178 13.94 15.17 15.86
N THR A 179 15.14 14.60 15.91
CA THR A 179 16.38 15.30 15.55
C THR A 179 17.20 14.51 14.54
N TYR A 180 17.99 15.23 13.74
CA TYR A 180 18.87 14.66 12.72
C TYR A 180 20.28 15.26 12.84
N THR A 181 21.29 14.43 12.60
CA THR A 181 22.66 14.92 12.37
C THR A 181 23.04 14.67 10.92
N LEU A 182 23.78 15.60 10.32
CA LEU A 182 24.13 15.59 8.90
C LEU A 182 25.65 15.73 8.76
N ASP A 183 26.25 15.03 7.81
CA ASP A 183 27.67 15.21 7.49
C ASP A 183 27.93 16.49 6.64
N GLY A 184 29.18 16.69 6.21
CA GLY A 184 29.55 17.85 5.37
C GLY A 184 28.95 17.83 3.96
N ASN A 185 28.63 16.65 3.43
CA ASN A 185 27.94 16.47 2.14
C ASN A 185 26.43 16.59 2.28
N GLY A 186 25.93 16.64 3.53
CA GLY A 186 24.54 16.74 3.88
C GLY A 186 23.90 15.41 4.23
N ASN A 187 24.57 14.27 4.05
CA ASN A 187 23.95 12.97 4.30
C ASN A 187 23.54 12.87 5.78
N ARG A 188 22.35 12.32 6.05
CA ARG A 188 21.86 12.11 7.41
C ARG A 188 22.68 11.03 8.10
N VAL A 189 23.50 11.37 9.09
CA VAL A 189 24.35 10.44 9.84
C VAL A 189 23.60 9.80 11.01
N SER A 190 22.64 10.52 11.59
CA SER A 190 21.74 9.95 12.61
C SER A 190 20.35 10.56 12.57
N LYS A 191 19.38 9.79 13.08
CA LYS A 191 18.01 10.17 13.36
C LYS A 191 17.70 9.74 14.80
N THR A 192 17.27 10.67 15.63
CA THR A 192 16.80 10.38 16.99
C THR A 192 15.32 10.68 17.04
N ASP A 193 14.50 9.65 17.28
CA ASP A 193 13.05 9.76 17.34
C ASP A 193 12.57 10.52 18.59
N ARG A 194 11.24 10.71 18.72
CA ARG A 194 10.64 11.47 19.81
C ARG A 194 10.70 10.74 21.16
N ASN A 195 10.94 9.43 21.16
CA ASN A 195 11.20 8.61 22.35
C ASN A 195 12.69 8.61 22.74
N GLY A 196 13.57 9.20 21.93
CA GLY A 196 15.02 9.26 22.16
C GLY A 196 15.82 8.09 21.60
N ASN A 197 15.19 7.19 20.83
CA ASN A 197 15.88 6.08 20.17
C ASN A 197 16.62 6.59 18.93
N THR A 198 17.87 6.17 18.74
CA THR A 198 18.75 6.71 17.68
C THR A 198 19.12 5.65 16.66
N THR A 199 18.79 5.90 15.39
CA THR A 199 19.28 5.16 14.22
C THR A 199 20.44 5.93 13.58
N THR A 200 21.47 5.22 13.14
CA THR A 200 22.65 5.81 12.48
C THR A 200 22.84 5.26 11.07
N TYR A 201 23.45 6.06 10.21
CA TYR A 201 23.64 5.76 8.80
C TYR A 201 25.10 5.99 8.41
N ALA A 202 25.63 5.11 7.57
CA ALA A 202 26.97 5.23 7.01
C ALA A 202 26.91 5.25 5.49
N TYR A 203 27.77 6.07 4.88
CA TYR A 203 27.83 6.29 3.44
C TYR A 203 29.23 5.99 2.92
N ASP A 204 29.32 5.57 1.67
CA ASP A 204 30.60 5.51 0.97
C ASP A 204 31.04 6.88 0.45
N VAL A 205 32.21 6.92 -0.19
CA VAL A 205 32.79 8.15 -0.77
C VAL A 205 31.96 8.76 -1.90
N LEU A 206 30.97 8.03 -2.44
CA LEU A 206 30.03 8.49 -3.45
C LEU A 206 28.67 8.89 -2.85
N ASN A 207 28.58 9.04 -1.52
CA ASN A 207 27.36 9.37 -0.77
C ASN A 207 26.25 8.31 -0.87
N ARG A 208 26.61 7.04 -1.14
CA ARG A 208 25.63 5.94 -1.19
C ARG A 208 25.54 5.27 0.17
N LEU A 209 24.31 5.00 0.63
CA LEU A 209 24.04 4.40 1.94
C LEU A 209 24.56 2.97 1.98
N THR A 210 25.61 2.72 2.77
CA THR A 210 26.26 1.41 2.91
C THR A 210 25.88 0.68 4.19
N ARG A 211 25.44 1.39 5.23
CA ARG A 211 24.99 0.76 6.47
C ARG A 211 23.91 1.57 7.16
N VAL A 212 22.90 0.89 7.68
CA VAL A 212 21.95 1.41 8.66
C VAL A 212 22.17 0.65 9.96
N THR A 213 22.16 1.33 11.10
CA THR A 213 22.29 0.72 12.42
C THR A 213 21.20 1.26 13.33
N ASP A 214 20.35 0.36 13.80
CA ASP A 214 19.17 0.66 14.61
C ASP A 214 19.53 1.06 16.06
N ALA A 215 18.53 1.45 16.84
CA ALA A 215 18.72 1.87 18.22
C ALA A 215 19.11 0.75 19.20
N MET A 216 19.01 -0.51 18.78
CA MET A 216 19.50 -1.68 19.52
C MET A 216 20.93 -2.09 19.10
N GLY A 217 21.51 -1.43 18.10
CA GLY A 217 22.84 -1.69 17.57
C GLY A 217 22.90 -2.77 16.49
N ASN A 218 21.76 -3.26 15.99
CA ASN A 218 21.74 -4.20 14.86
C ASN A 218 21.88 -3.43 13.55
N SER A 219 22.47 -4.05 12.53
CA SER A 219 22.80 -3.33 11.30
C SER A 219 22.50 -4.09 10.02
N VAL A 220 22.11 -3.34 9.00
CA VAL A 220 22.02 -3.81 7.61
C VAL A 220 23.15 -3.20 6.82
N ALA A 221 23.87 -4.00 6.03
CA ALA A 221 24.88 -3.53 5.10
C ALA A 221 24.42 -3.65 3.64
N THR A 222 24.78 -2.69 2.80
CA THR A 222 24.54 -2.70 1.36
C THR A 222 25.82 -2.42 0.60
N GLU A 223 26.10 -3.22 -0.42
CA GLU A 223 27.21 -3.04 -1.34
C GLU A 223 26.71 -2.62 -2.72
N TYR A 224 27.53 -1.87 -3.45
CA TYR A 224 27.19 -1.34 -4.76
C TYR A 224 28.31 -1.58 -5.77
N ASP A 225 27.95 -1.76 -7.04
CA ASP A 225 28.90 -1.70 -8.16
C ASP A 225 29.31 -0.25 -8.49
N ALA A 226 30.13 -0.07 -9.53
CA ALA A 226 30.57 1.26 -9.96
C ALA A 226 29.46 2.13 -10.59
N LEU A 227 28.36 1.51 -11.04
CA LEU A 227 27.21 2.20 -11.62
C LEU A 227 26.16 2.59 -10.56
N GLY A 228 26.34 2.16 -9.30
CA GLY A 228 25.40 2.44 -8.22
C GLY A 228 24.33 1.38 -8.04
N ASN A 229 24.41 0.24 -8.73
CA ASN A 229 23.48 -0.86 -8.53
C ASN A 229 23.86 -1.63 -7.27
N LYS A 230 22.85 -2.01 -6.46
CA LYS A 230 23.08 -2.82 -5.25
C LYS A 230 23.54 -4.21 -5.64
N THR A 231 24.75 -4.61 -5.28
CA THR A 231 25.27 -5.97 -5.57
C THR A 231 25.02 -6.95 -4.45
N SER A 232 24.89 -6.47 -3.22
CA SER A 232 24.67 -7.30 -2.04
C SER A 232 23.94 -6.53 -0.95
N VAL A 233 23.07 -7.23 -0.21
CA VAL A 233 22.47 -6.77 1.04
C VAL A 233 22.69 -7.84 2.09
N THR A 234 23.27 -7.44 3.23
CA THR A 234 23.45 -8.29 4.41
C THR A 234 22.51 -7.81 5.50
N ASP A 235 21.60 -8.69 5.95
CA ASP A 235 20.64 -8.37 7.00
C ASP A 235 21.28 -8.37 8.40
N GLN A 236 20.47 -8.00 9.40
CA GLN A 236 20.91 -7.95 10.80
C GLN A 236 21.38 -9.31 11.33
N ARG A 237 20.94 -10.43 10.73
CA ARG A 237 21.35 -11.79 11.08
C ARG A 237 22.58 -12.28 10.31
N GLY A 238 23.10 -11.48 9.38
CA GLY A 238 24.23 -11.85 8.53
C GLY A 238 23.84 -12.65 7.29
N ASN A 239 22.55 -12.79 6.99
CA ASN A 239 22.09 -13.43 5.76
C ASN A 239 22.32 -12.50 4.57
N VAL A 240 22.84 -13.04 3.46
CA VAL A 240 23.27 -12.26 2.30
C VAL A 240 22.38 -12.55 1.10
N THR A 241 21.77 -11.50 0.54
CA THR A 241 21.16 -11.54 -0.80
C THR A 241 22.05 -10.82 -1.78
N SER A 242 22.33 -11.43 -2.93
CA SER A 242 23.15 -10.83 -3.99
C SER A 242 22.36 -10.60 -5.27
N TYR A 243 22.79 -9.62 -6.06
CA TYR A 243 22.10 -9.16 -7.24
C TYR A 243 23.09 -9.01 -8.40
N THR A 244 22.63 -9.32 -9.62
CA THR A 244 23.40 -9.08 -10.85
C THR A 244 22.59 -8.22 -11.80
N TYR A 245 23.30 -7.46 -12.65
CA TYR A 245 22.69 -6.51 -13.58
C TYR A 245 23.33 -6.63 -14.95
N ASP A 246 22.59 -6.22 -15.97
CA ASP A 246 23.17 -5.98 -17.28
C ASP A 246 23.87 -4.62 -17.36
N GLN A 247 24.44 -4.31 -18.53
CA GLN A 247 25.14 -3.04 -18.77
C GLN A 247 24.24 -1.81 -18.71
N SER A 248 22.92 -1.98 -18.74
CA SER A 248 21.92 -0.91 -18.62
C SER A 248 21.33 -0.83 -17.20
N SER A 249 22.00 -1.43 -16.20
CA SER A 249 21.55 -1.47 -14.81
C SER A 249 20.19 -2.16 -14.59
N ARG A 250 19.78 -3.05 -15.50
CA ARG A 250 18.56 -3.86 -15.32
C ARG A 250 18.89 -5.16 -14.59
N LEU A 251 18.07 -5.53 -13.61
CA LEU A 251 18.29 -6.68 -12.74
C LEU A 251 18.22 -7.99 -13.53
N LEU A 252 19.31 -8.76 -13.60
CA LEU A 252 19.39 -10.06 -14.29
C LEU A 252 19.13 -11.23 -13.34
N SER A 253 19.60 -11.16 -12.10
CA SER A 253 19.33 -12.20 -11.12
C SER A 253 19.34 -11.70 -9.68
N VAL A 254 18.62 -12.40 -8.82
CA VAL A 254 18.68 -12.31 -7.36
C VAL A 254 19.05 -13.69 -6.84
N THR A 255 20.07 -13.76 -5.99
CA THR A 255 20.45 -14.99 -5.29
C THR A 255 20.19 -14.81 -3.80
N ASP A 256 19.38 -15.70 -3.23
CA ASP A 256 19.00 -15.69 -1.84
C ASP A 256 20.07 -16.26 -0.88
N PRO A 257 19.94 -16.07 0.45
CA PRO A 257 20.89 -16.62 1.43
C PRO A 257 21.00 -18.13 1.49
N LEU A 258 20.00 -18.86 0.96
CA LEU A 258 20.03 -20.32 0.83
C LEU A 258 20.62 -20.76 -0.53
N GLY A 259 20.93 -19.83 -1.43
CA GLY A 259 21.49 -20.06 -2.75
C GLY A 259 20.48 -20.19 -3.88
N GLY A 260 19.18 -20.02 -3.62
CA GLY A 260 18.14 -20.02 -4.65
C GLY A 260 18.28 -18.81 -5.58
N VAL A 261 18.11 -19.02 -6.88
CA VAL A 261 18.32 -17.98 -7.91
C VAL A 261 17.02 -17.67 -8.64
N THR A 262 16.59 -16.42 -8.59
CA THR A 262 15.55 -15.90 -9.48
C THR A 262 16.19 -15.07 -10.59
N SER A 263 15.80 -15.30 -11.86
CA SER A 263 16.38 -14.64 -13.03
C SER A 263 15.35 -13.91 -13.89
N TYR A 264 15.80 -12.90 -14.63
CA TYR A 264 14.98 -12.03 -15.47
C TYR A 264 15.56 -11.89 -16.86
N THR A 265 14.69 -11.72 -17.84
CA THR A 265 15.08 -11.33 -19.20
C THR A 265 14.31 -10.10 -19.64
N TYR A 266 14.87 -9.34 -20.58
CA TYR A 266 14.30 -8.10 -21.08
C TYR A 266 14.46 -7.99 -22.59
N ASP A 267 13.55 -7.24 -23.22
CA ASP A 267 13.71 -6.81 -24.60
C ASP A 267 14.65 -5.59 -24.71
N LEU A 268 14.78 -5.03 -25.93
CA LEU A 268 15.59 -3.84 -26.17
C LEU A 268 14.96 -2.54 -25.65
N ALA A 269 13.64 -2.53 -25.40
CA ALA A 269 12.92 -1.39 -24.85
C ALA A 269 12.99 -1.35 -23.31
N GLY A 270 13.44 -2.43 -22.66
CA GLY A 270 13.48 -2.55 -21.20
C GLY A 270 12.29 -3.28 -20.60
N ASN A 271 11.38 -3.80 -21.43
CA ASN A 271 10.25 -4.57 -20.94
C ASN A 271 10.72 -5.95 -20.48
N LYS A 272 10.22 -6.39 -19.31
CA LYS A 272 10.53 -7.68 -18.72
C LYS A 272 9.88 -8.78 -19.56
N LEU A 273 10.66 -9.65 -20.19
CA LEU A 273 10.16 -10.75 -21.03
C LEU A 273 9.88 -12.02 -20.23
N SER A 274 10.66 -12.28 -19.17
CA SER A 274 10.44 -13.43 -18.31
C SER A 274 10.92 -13.23 -16.88
N VAL A 275 10.35 -14.01 -15.97
CA VAL A 275 10.85 -14.26 -14.61
C VAL A 275 10.94 -15.77 -14.43
N THR A 276 12.09 -16.28 -13.99
CA THR A 276 12.26 -17.69 -13.64
C THR A 276 12.72 -17.81 -12.20
N ASP A 277 11.93 -18.48 -11.36
CA ASP A 277 12.29 -18.71 -9.95
C ASP A 277 13.30 -19.85 -9.77
N ALA A 278 13.74 -20.08 -8.54
CA ALA A 278 14.74 -21.10 -8.23
C ALA A 278 14.29 -22.53 -8.56
N ARG A 279 12.98 -22.80 -8.54
CA ARG A 279 12.39 -24.11 -8.91
C ARG A 279 12.34 -24.33 -10.42
N GLY A 280 12.66 -23.31 -11.21
CA GLY A 280 12.55 -23.31 -12.68
C GLY A 280 11.16 -22.94 -13.19
N ALA A 281 10.26 -22.45 -12.33
CA ALA A 281 8.96 -21.96 -12.77
C ALA A 281 9.14 -20.63 -13.52
N CYS A 282 8.66 -20.57 -14.77
CA CYS A 282 8.91 -19.44 -15.66
C CYS A 282 7.61 -18.76 -16.09
N TRP A 283 7.48 -17.48 -15.73
CA TRP A 283 6.44 -16.59 -16.27
C TRP A 283 7.00 -15.84 -17.47
N SER A 284 6.22 -15.74 -18.55
CA SER A 284 6.59 -14.97 -19.74
C SER A 284 5.58 -13.86 -20.03
N TYR A 285 6.07 -12.75 -20.58
CA TYR A 285 5.28 -11.54 -20.80
C TYR A 285 5.44 -11.04 -22.23
N THR A 286 4.35 -10.53 -22.81
CA THR A 286 4.38 -9.82 -24.10
C THR A 286 3.80 -8.43 -23.96
N TYR A 287 4.21 -7.53 -24.86
CA TYR A 287 3.85 -6.13 -24.82
C TYR A 287 3.42 -5.67 -26.21
N ASP A 288 2.57 -4.65 -26.25
CA ASP A 288 2.26 -3.94 -27.50
C ASP A 288 3.35 -2.92 -27.89
N ASP A 289 3.19 -2.28 -29.05
CA ASP A 289 4.11 -1.26 -29.57
C ASP A 289 4.22 -0.01 -28.65
N ALA A 290 3.33 0.14 -27.68
CA ALA A 290 3.37 1.19 -26.66
C ALA A 290 3.99 0.72 -25.34
N ASN A 291 4.63 -0.47 -25.31
CA ASN A 291 5.25 -1.09 -24.14
C ASN A 291 4.25 -1.42 -23.01
N ARG A 292 2.98 -1.66 -23.33
CA ARG A 292 1.96 -2.06 -22.35
C ARG A 292 1.82 -3.57 -22.33
N LEU A 293 1.73 -4.16 -21.14
CA LEU A 293 1.63 -5.62 -20.96
C LEU A 293 0.33 -6.16 -21.56
N THR A 294 0.43 -6.99 -22.59
CA THR A 294 -0.73 -7.57 -23.30
C THR A 294 -0.98 -9.03 -22.95
N THR A 295 0.05 -9.79 -22.61
CA THR A 295 -0.10 -11.23 -22.34
C THR A 295 0.79 -11.65 -21.19
N VAL A 296 0.25 -12.50 -20.32
CA VAL A 296 0.98 -13.24 -19.29
C VAL A 296 0.82 -14.72 -19.60
N ILE A 297 1.94 -15.45 -19.59
CA ILE A 297 1.96 -16.90 -19.72
C ILE A 297 2.55 -17.46 -18.42
N ASP A 298 1.79 -18.29 -17.72
CA ASP A 298 2.22 -18.92 -16.47
C ASP A 298 3.18 -20.10 -16.72
N PRO A 299 3.83 -20.65 -15.66
CA PRO A 299 4.73 -21.79 -15.78
C PRO A 299 4.12 -23.07 -16.36
N LEU A 300 2.79 -23.20 -16.36
CA LEU A 300 2.06 -24.33 -16.93
C LEU A 300 1.65 -24.09 -18.40
N GLY A 301 1.91 -22.89 -18.94
CA GLY A 301 1.57 -22.50 -20.30
C GLY A 301 0.16 -21.89 -20.45
N HIS A 302 -0.52 -21.61 -19.34
CA HIS A 302 -1.81 -20.93 -19.32
C HIS A 302 -1.63 -19.45 -19.65
N THR A 303 -2.56 -18.88 -20.43
CA THR A 303 -2.39 -17.55 -21.03
C THR A 303 -3.52 -16.61 -20.65
N SER A 304 -3.19 -15.44 -20.10
CA SER A 304 -4.13 -14.34 -19.84
C SER A 304 -3.81 -13.15 -20.75
N VAL A 305 -4.84 -12.43 -21.19
CA VAL A 305 -4.73 -11.33 -22.16
C VAL A 305 -5.36 -10.04 -21.61
N THR A 306 -4.72 -8.91 -21.87
CA THR A 306 -5.24 -7.57 -21.61
C THR A 306 -5.21 -6.74 -22.89
N VAL A 307 -6.32 -6.09 -23.21
CA VAL A 307 -6.46 -5.20 -24.37
C VAL A 307 -6.63 -3.77 -23.90
N TYR A 308 -5.98 -2.84 -24.60
CA TYR A 308 -6.03 -1.42 -24.30
C TYR A 308 -6.57 -0.61 -25.47
N ASP A 309 -7.23 0.51 -25.16
CA ASP A 309 -7.54 1.54 -26.14
C ASP A 309 -6.32 2.41 -26.50
N SER A 310 -6.52 3.45 -27.30
CA SER A 310 -5.47 4.41 -27.67
C SER A 310 -5.06 5.35 -26.53
N ALA A 311 -5.90 5.51 -25.51
CA ALA A 311 -5.64 6.38 -24.35
C ALA A 311 -4.85 5.65 -23.25
N GLY A 312 -4.75 4.31 -23.29
CA GLY A 312 -4.09 3.53 -22.24
C GLY A 312 -5.06 2.79 -21.33
N ASN A 313 -6.36 2.94 -21.53
CA ASN A 313 -7.35 2.30 -20.68
C ASN A 313 -7.49 0.82 -21.04
N VAL A 314 -7.65 -0.04 -20.04
CA VAL A 314 -7.90 -1.47 -20.24
C VAL A 314 -9.34 -1.66 -20.70
N THR A 315 -9.59 -2.05 -21.94
CA THR A 315 -10.95 -2.25 -22.45
C THR A 315 -11.46 -3.68 -22.25
N GLU A 316 -10.54 -4.64 -22.13
CA GLU A 316 -10.86 -6.06 -22.03
C GLU A 316 -9.77 -6.81 -21.27
N ARG A 317 -10.21 -7.79 -20.48
CA ARG A 317 -9.35 -8.81 -19.89
C ARG A 317 -9.94 -10.18 -20.13
N THR A 318 -9.07 -11.11 -20.53
CA THR A 318 -9.40 -12.51 -20.72
C THR A 318 -8.45 -13.34 -19.86
N ASP A 319 -9.00 -14.16 -18.96
CA ASP A 319 -8.20 -15.08 -18.14
C ASP A 319 -7.86 -16.37 -18.89
N ALA A 320 -7.08 -17.28 -18.27
CA ALA A 320 -6.68 -18.51 -18.95
C ALA A 320 -7.77 -19.59 -19.09
N ASN A 321 -8.96 -19.38 -18.53
CA ASN A 321 -10.15 -20.17 -18.88
C ASN A 321 -10.92 -19.56 -20.05
N ASN A 322 -10.45 -18.43 -20.60
CA ASN A 322 -11.08 -17.64 -21.66
C ASN A 322 -12.34 -16.88 -21.21
N ASN A 323 -12.52 -16.66 -19.91
CA ASN A 323 -13.58 -15.78 -19.43
C ASN A 323 -13.16 -14.33 -19.61
N THR A 324 -14.07 -13.52 -20.15
CA THR A 324 -13.75 -12.16 -20.61
C THR A 324 -14.58 -11.11 -19.89
N THR A 325 -13.91 -10.14 -19.28
CA THR A 325 -14.53 -8.94 -18.68
C THR A 325 -14.17 -7.71 -19.50
N THR A 326 -15.15 -6.85 -19.77
CA THR A 326 -14.95 -5.62 -20.54
C THR A 326 -15.22 -4.37 -19.70
N PHE A 327 -14.50 -3.30 -20.03
CA PHE A 327 -14.51 -2.06 -19.27
C PHE A 327 -14.78 -0.88 -20.22
N GLY A 328 -15.71 -0.01 -19.82
CA GLY A 328 -16.04 1.22 -20.51
C GLY A 328 -15.63 2.44 -19.71
N TYR A 329 -15.19 3.49 -20.39
CA TYR A 329 -14.67 4.71 -19.78
C TYR A 329 -15.46 5.94 -20.25
N ASP A 330 -15.58 6.94 -19.38
CA ASP A 330 -16.13 8.23 -19.76
C ASP A 330 -15.11 9.09 -20.55
N SER A 331 -15.50 10.29 -20.97
CA SER A 331 -14.63 11.19 -21.74
C SER A 331 -13.41 11.69 -20.98
N LEU A 332 -13.34 11.46 -19.66
CA LEU A 332 -12.22 11.79 -18.79
C LEU A 332 -11.37 10.56 -18.43
N ASN A 333 -11.57 9.43 -19.15
CA ASN A 333 -10.89 8.16 -18.90
C ASN A 333 -11.17 7.55 -17.51
N ARG A 334 -12.30 7.89 -16.88
CA ARG A 334 -12.75 7.25 -15.63
C ARG A 334 -13.61 6.03 -15.92
N LEU A 335 -13.46 4.96 -15.15
CA LEU A 335 -14.22 3.72 -15.34
C LEU A 335 -15.72 3.98 -15.16
N SER A 336 -16.51 3.86 -16.22
CA SER A 336 -17.95 4.16 -16.23
C SER A 336 -18.82 2.92 -16.32
N LEU A 337 -18.27 1.79 -16.77
CA LEU A 337 -19.00 0.55 -17.00
C LEU A 337 -18.07 -0.64 -16.85
N VAL A 338 -18.54 -1.70 -16.19
CA VAL A 338 -17.94 -3.03 -16.26
C VAL A 338 -19.01 -4.00 -16.74
N THR A 339 -18.68 -4.82 -17.73
CA THR A 339 -19.50 -5.96 -18.14
C THR A 339 -18.73 -7.24 -17.89
N ASP A 340 -19.25 -8.07 -17.00
CA ASP A 340 -18.61 -9.31 -16.57
C ASP A 340 -18.72 -10.44 -17.61
N ALA A 341 -18.06 -11.58 -17.36
CA ALA A 341 -18.02 -12.71 -18.27
C ALA A 341 -19.36 -13.44 -18.48
N LEU A 342 -20.41 -13.09 -17.73
CA LEU A 342 -21.79 -13.53 -17.99
C LEU A 342 -22.61 -12.49 -18.77
N GLY A 343 -21.99 -11.38 -19.18
CA GLY A 343 -22.63 -10.30 -19.93
C GLY A 343 -23.46 -9.36 -19.06
N ARG A 344 -23.21 -9.31 -17.74
CA ARG A 344 -23.96 -8.47 -16.79
C ARG A 344 -23.20 -7.18 -16.54
N SER A 345 -23.89 -6.05 -16.54
CA SER A 345 -23.26 -4.74 -16.50
C SER A 345 -23.51 -3.97 -15.20
N THR A 346 -22.45 -3.36 -14.66
CA THR A 346 -22.50 -2.40 -13.54
C THR A 346 -21.92 -1.08 -14.01
N SER A 347 -22.63 0.02 -13.74
CA SER A 347 -22.24 1.37 -14.19
C SER A 347 -21.90 2.30 -13.03
N TYR A 348 -20.99 3.22 -13.29
CA TYR A 348 -20.46 4.20 -12.34
C TYR A 348 -20.73 5.62 -12.82
N THR A 349 -21.15 6.48 -11.92
CA THR A 349 -21.37 7.90 -12.21
C THR A 349 -20.52 8.76 -11.30
N TYR A 350 -20.05 9.86 -11.84
CA TYR A 350 -19.17 10.78 -11.13
C TYR A 350 -19.68 12.21 -11.24
N ASP A 351 -19.36 13.02 -10.25
CA ASP A 351 -19.54 14.47 -10.34
C ASP A 351 -18.44 15.15 -11.19
N SER A 352 -18.49 16.48 -11.25
CA SER A 352 -17.50 17.30 -11.96
C SER A 352 -16.12 17.31 -11.32
N ASN A 353 -16.00 16.92 -10.05
CA ASN A 353 -14.76 16.91 -9.29
C ASN A 353 -14.04 15.56 -9.36
N GLY A 354 -14.68 14.51 -9.85
CA GLY A 354 -14.07 13.18 -9.88
C GLY A 354 -14.73 12.17 -8.94
N ASN A 355 -15.64 12.60 -8.07
CA ASN A 355 -16.13 11.77 -6.97
C ASN A 355 -17.18 10.77 -7.45
N LEU A 356 -17.16 9.54 -6.94
CA LEU A 356 -18.09 8.48 -7.31
C LEU A 356 -19.48 8.71 -6.68
N THR A 357 -20.39 9.34 -7.41
CA THR A 357 -21.72 9.69 -6.88
C THR A 357 -22.70 8.53 -6.87
N ALA A 358 -22.54 7.55 -7.77
CA ALA A 358 -23.41 6.38 -7.76
C ALA A 358 -22.79 5.14 -8.40
N VAL A 359 -23.15 3.99 -7.84
CA VAL A 359 -22.90 2.65 -8.36
C VAL A 359 -24.24 2.01 -8.66
N THR A 360 -24.52 1.70 -9.93
CA THR A 360 -25.75 0.99 -10.34
C THR A 360 -25.38 -0.39 -10.85
N ASN A 361 -25.81 -1.42 -10.12
CA ASN A 361 -25.45 -2.80 -10.43
C ASN A 361 -26.35 -3.42 -11.52
N ALA A 362 -26.05 -4.67 -11.90
CA ALA A 362 -26.77 -5.39 -12.96
C ALA A 362 -28.26 -5.67 -12.70
N LYS A 363 -28.77 -5.41 -11.48
CA LYS A 363 -30.20 -5.45 -11.14
C LYS A 363 -30.86 -4.07 -11.13
N ASN A 364 -30.14 -3.02 -11.55
CA ASN A 364 -30.54 -1.61 -11.43
C ASN A 364 -30.78 -1.16 -9.98
N GLN A 365 -30.10 -1.78 -9.02
CA GLN A 365 -30.06 -1.28 -7.66
C GLN A 365 -28.92 -0.26 -7.57
N THR A 366 -29.18 0.89 -6.97
CA THR A 366 -28.24 2.02 -6.97
C THR A 366 -27.83 2.38 -5.54
N PHE A 367 -26.52 2.34 -5.28
CA PHE A 367 -25.90 2.95 -4.11
C PHE A 367 -25.44 4.36 -4.48
N THR A 368 -25.61 5.33 -3.60
CA THR A 368 -25.21 6.73 -3.86
C THR A 368 -24.35 7.28 -2.75
N ALA A 369 -23.40 8.14 -3.10
CA ALA A 369 -22.59 8.91 -2.16
C ALA A 369 -22.72 10.42 -2.47
N ALA A 370 -22.64 11.24 -1.41
CA ALA A 370 -22.50 12.68 -1.52
C ALA A 370 -21.23 13.14 -0.82
N TYR A 371 -20.64 14.20 -1.36
CA TYR A 371 -19.33 14.69 -0.97
C TYR A 371 -19.40 16.17 -0.53
N ASP A 372 -18.51 16.57 0.37
CA ASP A 372 -18.32 17.99 0.69
C ASP A 372 -17.44 18.70 -0.35
N ALA A 373 -17.17 19.98 -0.13
CA ALA A 373 -16.35 20.79 -1.03
C ALA A 373 -14.87 20.35 -1.11
N LEU A 374 -14.45 19.41 -0.26
CA LEU A 374 -13.11 18.80 -0.22
C LEU A 374 -13.12 17.35 -0.68
N ASN A 375 -14.18 16.93 -1.38
CA ASN A 375 -14.30 15.58 -1.94
C ASN A 375 -14.32 14.47 -0.88
N ARG A 376 -14.74 14.77 0.36
CA ARG A 376 -14.91 13.77 1.42
C ARG A 376 -16.35 13.31 1.51
N VAL A 377 -16.57 12.01 1.69
CA VAL A 377 -17.91 11.41 1.77
C VAL A 377 -18.66 11.93 3.01
N VAL A 378 -19.76 12.64 2.82
CA VAL A 378 -20.63 13.12 3.92
C VAL A 378 -21.92 12.33 4.05
N GLN A 379 -22.32 11.60 3.00
CA GLN A 379 -23.51 10.77 3.01
C GLN A 379 -23.34 9.56 2.11
N GLU A 380 -23.80 8.40 2.57
CA GLU A 380 -23.94 7.17 1.79
C GLU A 380 -25.39 6.68 1.88
N SER A 381 -25.97 6.23 0.78
CA SER A 381 -27.34 5.70 0.75
C SER A 381 -27.40 4.35 0.03
N ASP A 382 -28.12 3.40 0.62
CA ASP A 382 -28.39 2.10 0.00
C ASP A 382 -29.58 2.16 -0.99
N PRO A 383 -29.84 1.09 -1.77
CA PRO A 383 -30.96 1.04 -2.71
C PRO A 383 -32.37 1.07 -2.08
N LEU A 384 -32.48 1.02 -0.75
CA LEU A 384 -33.73 1.16 -0.01
C LEU A 384 -33.93 2.60 0.53
N GLY A 385 -32.94 3.47 0.35
CA GLY A 385 -32.94 4.85 0.84
C GLY A 385 -32.48 4.98 2.30
N ASN A 386 -31.88 3.95 2.90
CA ASN A 386 -31.27 4.05 4.21
C ASN A 386 -29.97 4.85 4.09
N THR A 387 -29.79 5.86 4.94
CA THR A 387 -28.68 6.83 4.82
C THR A 387 -27.75 6.80 6.03
N SER A 388 -26.44 6.74 5.80
CA SER A 388 -25.43 7.04 6.82
C SER A 388 -24.82 8.41 6.55
N LEU A 389 -24.50 9.17 7.61
CA LEU A 389 -23.87 10.49 7.50
C LEU A 389 -22.52 10.51 8.18
N LYS A 390 -21.58 11.29 7.65
CA LYS A 390 -20.26 11.54 8.24
C LYS A 390 -20.04 13.04 8.38
N THR A 391 -19.39 13.44 9.47
CA THR A 391 -18.90 14.80 9.65
C THR A 391 -17.41 14.76 9.96
N TYR A 392 -16.70 15.83 9.64
CA TYR A 392 -15.26 15.92 9.82
C TYR A 392 -14.89 17.18 10.59
N ASP A 393 -13.83 17.11 11.38
CA ASP A 393 -13.25 18.26 12.05
C ASP A 393 -12.46 19.18 11.09
N TYR A 394 -11.86 20.23 11.65
CA TYR A 394 -11.08 21.20 10.89
C TYR A 394 -9.74 20.68 10.38
N ALA A 395 -9.18 19.62 11.00
CA ALA A 395 -7.96 18.95 10.54
C ALA A 395 -8.24 17.85 9.51
N GLY A 396 -9.50 17.47 9.30
CA GLY A 396 -9.91 16.47 8.33
C GLY A 396 -10.29 15.12 8.92
N ASN A 397 -10.19 14.95 10.24
CA ASN A 397 -10.51 13.70 10.90
C ASN A 397 -12.03 13.49 10.99
N LEU A 398 -12.50 12.24 10.95
CA LEU A 398 -13.93 11.92 11.11
C LEU A 398 -14.39 12.31 12.51
N SER A 399 -15.23 13.33 12.67
CA SER A 399 -15.74 13.77 13.98
C SER A 399 -16.99 13.03 14.42
N SER A 400 -17.86 12.62 13.48
CA SER A 400 -19.04 11.82 13.81
C SER A 400 -19.51 10.94 12.66
N LYS A 401 -20.17 9.83 13.01
CA LYS A 401 -20.88 8.93 12.10
C LYS A 401 -22.31 8.74 12.59
N THR A 402 -23.29 9.14 11.79
CA THR A 402 -24.71 8.89 12.05
C THR A 402 -25.17 7.68 11.25
N ARG A 403 -25.69 6.66 11.92
CA ARG A 403 -26.20 5.41 11.35
C ARG A 403 -27.60 5.62 10.76
N PRO A 404 -28.10 4.69 9.93
CA PRO A 404 -29.44 4.81 9.32
C PRO A 404 -30.61 4.84 10.31
N ASP A 405 -30.42 4.38 11.55
CA ASP A 405 -31.39 4.48 12.63
C ASP A 405 -31.38 5.85 13.35
N GLY A 406 -30.51 6.78 12.93
CA GLY A 406 -30.34 8.11 13.51
C GLY A 406 -29.39 8.16 14.71
N SER A 407 -28.87 7.02 15.17
CA SER A 407 -27.87 6.97 16.24
C SER A 407 -26.53 7.54 15.78
N THR A 408 -25.82 8.27 16.64
CA THR A 408 -24.57 8.98 16.28
C THR A 408 -23.41 8.58 17.17
N ILE A 409 -22.31 8.15 16.55
CA ILE A 409 -21.01 7.85 17.15
C ILE A 409 -20.12 9.08 16.97
N ASN A 410 -19.40 9.51 18.01
CA ASN A 410 -18.49 10.66 17.92
C ASN A 410 -17.05 10.25 18.23
N TYR A 411 -16.11 10.86 17.53
CA TYR A 411 -14.68 10.61 17.63
C TYR A 411 -13.96 11.90 18.03
N THR A 412 -12.91 11.79 18.84
CA THR A 412 -12.04 12.92 19.20
C THR A 412 -10.59 12.57 19.00
N TYR A 413 -9.77 13.57 18.72
CA TYR A 413 -8.35 13.40 18.36
C TYR A 413 -7.47 14.29 19.25
N ASP A 414 -6.19 13.92 19.42
CA ASP A 414 -5.20 14.79 20.04
C ASP A 414 -4.65 15.84 19.06
N ALA A 415 -3.75 16.71 19.55
CA ALA A 415 -3.18 17.79 18.75
C ALA A 415 -2.29 17.33 17.57
N VAL A 416 -2.02 16.02 17.46
CA VAL A 416 -1.29 15.43 16.33
C VAL A 416 -2.16 14.42 15.57
N ASN A 417 -3.50 14.63 15.61
CA ASN A 417 -4.51 13.89 14.84
C ASN A 417 -4.62 12.39 15.15
N ARG A 418 -4.25 11.95 16.36
CA ARG A 418 -4.43 10.55 16.79
C ARG A 418 -5.75 10.38 17.54
N LEU A 419 -6.51 9.33 17.24
CA LEU A 419 -7.81 9.05 17.85
C LEU A 419 -7.67 8.83 19.36
N THR A 420 -8.28 9.69 20.18
CA THR A 420 -8.21 9.60 21.65
C THR A 420 -9.47 9.04 22.28
N ASN A 421 -10.63 9.18 21.64
CA ASN A 421 -11.88 8.68 22.19
C ASN A 421 -12.93 8.40 21.10
N ILE A 422 -13.69 7.32 21.27
CA ILE A 422 -14.94 7.01 20.59
C ILE A 422 -16.04 7.05 21.64
N SER A 423 -17.12 7.79 21.40
CA SER A 423 -18.28 7.86 22.30
C SER A 423 -19.55 7.42 21.60
N TYR A 424 -20.33 6.59 22.30
CA TYR A 424 -21.54 5.97 21.78
C TYR A 424 -22.81 6.60 22.37
N PRO A 425 -23.98 6.45 21.71
CA PRO A 425 -25.26 7.00 22.17
C PRO A 425 -25.71 6.54 23.56
N ASP A 426 -25.25 5.37 24.02
CA ASP A 426 -25.54 4.84 25.36
C ASP A 426 -24.60 5.38 26.45
N GLN A 427 -23.77 6.37 26.13
CA GLN A 427 -22.75 6.99 26.99
C GLN A 427 -21.54 6.09 27.29
N SER A 428 -21.47 4.89 26.71
CA SER A 428 -20.23 4.12 26.72
C SER A 428 -19.18 4.75 25.81
N SER A 429 -17.92 4.44 26.05
CA SER A 429 -16.81 4.99 25.26
C SER A 429 -15.61 4.05 25.21
N VAL A 430 -14.76 4.27 24.21
CA VAL A 430 -13.42 3.69 24.11
C VAL A 430 -12.42 4.84 24.08
N SER A 431 -11.39 4.83 24.93
CA SER A 431 -10.35 5.85 24.94
C SER A 431 -8.97 5.25 24.74
N TYR A 432 -8.09 5.99 24.06
CA TYR A 432 -6.73 5.57 23.72
C TYR A 432 -5.69 6.55 24.26
N ALA A 433 -4.53 6.01 24.63
CA ALA A 433 -3.33 6.78 24.95
C ALA A 433 -2.15 6.30 24.11
N TYR A 434 -1.20 7.21 23.86
CA TYR A 434 -0.05 6.95 22.98
C TYR A 434 1.25 7.48 23.60
N ASP A 435 2.37 6.88 23.23
CA ASP A 435 3.70 7.41 23.50
C ASP A 435 4.05 8.59 22.56
N TYR A 436 5.31 9.02 22.56
CA TYR A 436 5.76 10.17 21.78
C TYR A 436 5.98 9.86 20.30
N ASN A 437 6.09 8.58 19.94
CA ASN A 437 6.20 8.12 18.55
C ASN A 437 4.86 7.71 17.94
N GLY A 438 3.76 7.69 18.72
CA GLY A 438 2.45 7.25 18.22
C GLY A 438 2.12 5.79 18.49
N ASN A 439 2.95 5.07 19.23
CA ASN A 439 2.59 3.73 19.67
C ASN A 439 1.50 3.83 20.73
N ARG A 440 0.40 3.09 20.57
CA ARG A 440 -0.69 3.06 21.54
C ARG A 440 -0.20 2.42 22.83
N THR A 441 -0.20 3.15 23.95
CA THR A 441 0.23 2.64 25.26
C THR A 441 -0.94 2.15 26.12
N SER A 442 -2.17 2.60 25.84
CA SER A 442 -3.37 2.11 26.52
C SER A 442 -4.63 2.19 25.65
N MET A 443 -5.57 1.30 25.95
CA MET A 443 -6.95 1.33 25.48
C MET A 443 -7.87 1.05 26.66
N THR A 444 -8.86 1.89 26.91
CA THR A 444 -9.89 1.68 27.93
C THR A 444 -11.25 1.62 27.25
N ASP A 445 -11.98 0.54 27.46
CA ASP A 445 -13.32 0.30 26.93
C ASP A 445 -14.26 -0.17 28.06
N PRO A 446 -15.56 -0.40 27.81
CA PRO A 446 -16.51 -0.80 28.86
C PRO A 446 -16.15 -2.11 29.58
N ALA A 447 -15.33 -2.97 28.99
CA ALA A 447 -14.85 -4.21 29.58
C ALA A 447 -13.52 -4.06 30.33
N GLY A 448 -12.94 -2.86 30.42
CA GLY A 448 -11.71 -2.57 31.17
C GLY A 448 -10.58 -1.96 30.34
N SER A 449 -9.37 -1.93 30.91
CA SER A 449 -8.19 -1.33 30.28
C SER A 449 -7.16 -2.37 29.85
N ALA A 450 -6.60 -2.17 28.66
CA ALA A 450 -5.39 -2.82 28.17
C ALA A 450 -4.20 -1.83 28.20
N SER A 451 -3.01 -2.34 28.46
CA SER A 451 -1.74 -1.62 28.34
C SER A 451 -0.81 -2.33 27.36
N TYR A 452 -0.04 -1.55 26.59
CA TYR A 452 0.84 -2.05 25.55
C TYR A 452 2.25 -1.51 25.81
N ASN A 453 3.26 -2.38 25.74
CA ASN A 453 4.66 -2.01 25.92
C ASN A 453 5.45 -2.28 24.65
N TYR A 454 6.49 -1.49 24.40
CA TYR A 454 7.29 -1.54 23.19
C TYR A 454 8.79 -1.56 23.52
N ASP A 455 9.61 -2.09 22.61
CA ASP A 455 11.06 -1.91 22.67
C ASP A 455 11.51 -0.61 21.97
N SER A 456 12.82 -0.34 21.95
CA SER A 456 13.40 0.86 21.33
C SER A 456 13.28 0.90 19.79
N LEU A 457 12.77 -0.16 19.16
CA LEU A 457 12.45 -0.20 17.74
C LEU A 457 10.93 -0.09 17.49
N ASN A 458 10.16 0.31 18.51
CA ASN A 458 8.70 0.43 18.47
C ASN A 458 7.98 -0.91 18.21
N ARG A 459 8.62 -2.06 18.50
CA ARG A 459 7.98 -3.39 18.38
C ARG A 459 7.26 -3.73 19.68
N LEU A 460 6.04 -4.25 19.59
CA LEU A 460 5.21 -4.61 20.74
C LEU A 460 5.88 -5.74 21.54
N THR A 461 6.19 -5.52 22.82
CA THR A 461 6.82 -6.52 23.70
C THR A 461 5.85 -7.15 24.68
N SER A 462 4.74 -6.48 25.00
CA SER A 462 3.65 -7.10 25.75
C SER A 462 2.32 -6.35 25.63
N VAL A 463 1.25 -7.11 25.82
CA VAL A 463 -0.12 -6.61 26.00
C VAL A 463 -0.66 -7.18 27.29
N THR A 464 -1.14 -6.32 28.18
CA THR A 464 -1.72 -6.73 29.46
C THR A 464 -3.13 -6.19 29.58
N ARG A 465 -4.09 -7.06 29.90
CA ARG A 465 -5.47 -6.70 30.19
C ARG A 465 -5.96 -7.52 31.38
N SER A 466 -6.41 -6.84 32.43
CA SER A 466 -6.73 -7.49 33.71
C SER A 466 -5.53 -8.30 34.22
N VAL A 467 -5.70 -9.58 34.58
CA VAL A 467 -4.65 -10.50 35.03
C VAL A 467 -3.91 -11.19 33.88
N TYR A 468 -4.37 -11.02 32.64
CA TYR A 468 -3.80 -11.68 31.46
C TYR A 468 -2.72 -10.82 30.83
N SER A 469 -1.55 -11.41 30.59
CA SER A 469 -0.45 -10.77 29.88
C SER A 469 0.07 -11.68 28.78
N VAL A 470 0.19 -11.14 27.58
CA VAL A 470 0.85 -11.75 26.43
C VAL A 470 2.19 -11.05 26.24
N GLY A 471 3.28 -11.80 26.07
CA GLY A 471 4.63 -11.25 25.88
C GLY A 471 5.24 -11.68 24.55
N TYR A 472 6.09 -10.83 23.98
CA TYR A 472 6.74 -11.03 22.69
C TYR A 472 8.24 -10.78 22.81
N GLU A 473 9.03 -11.65 22.19
CA GLU A 473 10.48 -11.48 22.04
C GLU A 473 10.85 -11.55 20.56
N TYR A 474 11.92 -10.86 20.17
CA TYR A 474 12.36 -10.75 18.79
C TYR A 474 13.85 -11.02 18.64
N ASP A 475 14.27 -11.45 17.45
CA ASP A 475 15.68 -11.41 17.07
C ASP A 475 16.07 -10.03 16.50
N GLN A 476 17.34 -9.93 16.09
CA GLN A 476 17.94 -8.74 15.49
C GLN A 476 17.35 -8.36 14.12
N ALA A 477 16.78 -9.31 13.37
CA ALA A 477 16.04 -9.00 12.15
C ALA A 477 14.57 -8.64 12.47
N GLY A 478 14.12 -8.81 13.72
CA GLY A 478 12.73 -8.58 14.12
C GLY A 478 11.83 -9.77 13.99
N ASN A 479 12.34 -10.95 13.65
CA ASN A 479 11.51 -12.15 13.68
C ASN A 479 11.10 -12.45 15.13
N MET A 480 9.83 -12.79 15.38
CA MET A 480 9.35 -13.12 16.72
C MET A 480 10.01 -14.43 17.20
N THR A 481 10.90 -14.39 18.18
CA THR A 481 11.59 -15.58 18.70
C THR A 481 10.84 -16.23 19.85
N ALA A 482 9.93 -15.52 20.51
CA ALA A 482 9.04 -16.12 21.49
C ALA A 482 7.70 -15.39 21.63
N LEU A 483 6.68 -16.20 21.94
CA LEU A 483 5.37 -15.78 22.38
C LEU A 483 5.12 -16.37 23.78
N VAL A 484 4.90 -15.51 24.76
CA VAL A 484 4.62 -15.88 26.15
C VAL A 484 3.14 -15.69 26.41
N TYR A 485 2.45 -16.80 26.65
CA TYR A 485 1.01 -16.84 26.92
C TYR A 485 0.74 -16.42 28.37
N PRO A 486 -0.50 -16.00 28.68
CA PRO A 486 -0.93 -15.89 30.07
C PRO A 486 -0.65 -17.18 30.85
N GLY A 487 -0.16 -17.06 32.07
CA GLY A 487 0.28 -18.21 32.87
C GLY A 487 1.73 -18.69 32.61
N GLY A 488 2.45 -18.07 31.67
CA GLY A 488 3.90 -18.24 31.49
C GLY A 488 4.33 -19.33 30.52
N LEU A 489 3.40 -19.97 29.79
CA LEU A 489 3.74 -20.88 28.70
C LEU A 489 4.50 -20.09 27.62
N ARG A 490 5.75 -20.48 27.37
CA ARG A 490 6.62 -19.87 26.35
C ARG A 490 6.69 -20.78 25.12
N VAL A 491 6.24 -20.26 23.99
CA VAL A 491 6.41 -20.87 22.66
C VAL A 491 7.52 -20.11 21.94
N SER A 492 8.51 -20.83 21.44
CA SER A 492 9.74 -20.31 20.84
C SER A 492 9.79 -20.63 19.36
N TYR A 493 10.38 -19.75 18.57
CA TYR A 493 10.51 -19.87 17.12
C TYR A 493 11.98 -19.78 16.72
N THR A 494 12.38 -20.59 15.75
CA THR A 494 13.65 -20.43 15.03
C THR A 494 13.40 -20.23 13.55
N TYR A 495 14.36 -19.60 12.88
CA TYR A 495 14.20 -19.14 11.49
C TYR A 495 15.37 -19.59 10.62
N ASN A 496 15.08 -19.98 9.38
CA ASN A 496 16.11 -20.29 8.37
C ASN A 496 16.79 -19.00 7.84
N GLY A 497 17.67 -19.15 6.85
CA GLY A 497 18.36 -18.02 6.21
C GLY A 497 17.47 -17.07 5.42
N LEU A 498 16.23 -17.45 5.11
CA LEU A 498 15.22 -16.60 4.48
C LEU A 498 14.29 -15.91 5.50
N ASN A 499 14.63 -15.96 6.80
CA ASN A 499 13.76 -15.50 7.89
C ASN A 499 12.39 -16.23 7.95
N LEU A 500 12.30 -17.45 7.41
CA LEU A 500 11.09 -18.27 7.51
C LEU A 500 11.13 -19.17 8.75
N PRO A 501 10.02 -19.33 9.50
CA PRO A 501 9.98 -20.21 10.66
C PRO A 501 10.40 -21.64 10.31
N SER A 502 11.50 -22.12 10.88
CA SER A 502 12.02 -23.48 10.69
C SER A 502 11.66 -24.43 11.83
N SER A 503 11.37 -23.89 13.02
CA SER A 503 10.92 -24.66 14.17
C SER A 503 10.01 -23.83 15.06
N VAL A 504 9.03 -24.49 15.68
CA VAL A 504 8.18 -23.93 16.75
C VAL A 504 8.19 -24.89 17.91
N SER A 505 8.54 -24.44 19.11
CA SER A 505 8.70 -25.32 20.27
C SER A 505 8.25 -24.69 21.58
N ASP A 506 7.65 -25.48 22.46
CA ASP A 506 7.58 -25.15 23.88
C ASP A 506 8.72 -25.84 24.66
N SER A 507 8.64 -25.89 25.99
CA SER A 507 9.67 -26.50 26.83
C SER A 507 9.80 -28.02 26.70
N VAL A 508 8.85 -28.69 26.04
CA VAL A 508 8.76 -30.16 25.97
C VAL A 508 8.74 -30.66 24.52
N TYR A 509 8.06 -29.95 23.61
CA TYR A 509 7.77 -30.41 22.26
C TYR A 509 8.20 -29.41 21.20
N SER A 510 8.58 -29.92 20.02
CA SER A 510 8.97 -29.11 18.86
C SER A 510 8.33 -29.61 17.57
N THR A 511 7.84 -28.69 16.75
CA THR A 511 7.46 -28.89 15.35
C THR A 511 8.58 -28.36 14.46
N SER A 512 9.00 -29.14 13.46
CA SER A 512 9.95 -28.66 12.41
C SER A 512 9.21 -28.34 11.12
N ILE A 513 9.70 -27.37 10.36
CA ILE A 513 9.08 -26.87 9.11
C ILE A 513 10.15 -26.77 8.02
N SER A 514 9.87 -27.31 6.85
CA SER A 514 10.74 -27.30 5.67
C SER A 514 10.08 -26.58 4.50
N TYR A 515 10.90 -26.01 3.62
CA TYR A 515 10.47 -25.21 2.46
C TYR A 515 11.18 -25.69 1.19
N ASP A 516 10.59 -25.40 0.03
CA ASP A 516 11.28 -25.47 -1.26
C ASP A 516 12.12 -24.20 -1.52
N GLU A 517 12.79 -24.16 -2.67
CA GLU A 517 13.67 -23.05 -3.07
C GLU A 517 12.91 -21.75 -3.40
N ALA A 518 11.59 -21.79 -3.54
CA ALA A 518 10.75 -20.58 -3.66
C ALA A 518 10.11 -20.18 -2.31
N GLY A 519 10.46 -20.85 -1.21
CA GLY A 519 9.90 -20.61 0.11
C GLY A 519 8.51 -21.21 0.31
N ASN A 520 8.03 -22.10 -0.57
CA ASN A 520 6.79 -22.81 -0.27
C ASN A 520 7.03 -23.89 0.76
N ARG A 521 6.17 -23.96 1.79
CA ARG A 521 6.26 -25.00 2.82
C ARG A 521 6.06 -26.37 2.18
N THR A 522 6.99 -27.29 2.36
CA THR A 522 6.95 -28.65 1.78
C THR A 522 6.67 -29.72 2.83
N GLN A 523 7.07 -29.50 4.08
CA GLN A 523 6.86 -30.46 5.16
C GLN A 523 6.74 -29.80 6.53
N GLU A 524 5.95 -30.41 7.40
CA GLU A 524 6.05 -30.24 8.85
C GLU A 524 6.16 -31.61 9.54
N ILE A 525 6.88 -31.66 10.66
CA ILE A 525 6.88 -32.83 11.54
C ILE A 525 6.33 -32.38 12.88
N LEU A 526 5.12 -32.82 13.20
CA LEU A 526 4.44 -32.51 14.45
C LEU A 526 5.04 -33.32 15.61
N PRO A 527 4.90 -32.86 16.87
CA PRO A 527 5.54 -33.53 18.00
C PRO A 527 4.98 -34.93 18.34
N ASN A 528 3.80 -35.29 17.84
CA ASN A 528 3.27 -36.66 17.92
C ASN A 528 3.79 -37.58 16.80
N GLY A 529 4.75 -37.12 15.98
CA GLY A 529 5.36 -37.88 14.90
C GLY A 529 4.60 -37.85 13.57
N VAL A 530 3.46 -37.16 13.51
CA VAL A 530 2.73 -36.96 12.25
C VAL A 530 3.53 -36.06 11.33
N THR A 531 3.76 -36.52 10.10
CA THR A 531 4.34 -35.73 9.02
C THR A 531 3.23 -35.11 8.19
N VAL A 532 3.29 -33.80 7.99
CA VAL A 532 2.42 -33.04 7.09
C VAL A 532 3.20 -32.74 5.82
N THR A 533 2.73 -33.20 4.67
CA THR A 533 3.39 -33.01 3.37
C THR A 533 2.55 -32.10 2.48
N TYR A 534 3.21 -31.16 1.82
CA TYR A 534 2.63 -30.23 0.86
C TYR A 534 3.25 -30.46 -0.52
N GLU A 535 2.43 -30.50 -1.56
CA GLU A 535 2.90 -30.49 -2.95
C GLU A 535 2.18 -29.38 -3.72
N TYR A 536 2.93 -28.72 -4.61
CA TYR A 536 2.45 -27.64 -5.45
C TYR A 536 2.68 -27.98 -6.92
N ASP A 537 1.87 -27.42 -7.80
CA ASP A 537 2.20 -27.39 -9.22
C ASP A 537 3.32 -26.36 -9.53
N LEU A 538 3.72 -26.28 -10.80
CA LEU A 538 4.82 -25.41 -11.20
C LEU A 538 4.48 -23.91 -11.02
N SER A 539 3.20 -23.55 -11.11
CA SER A 539 2.70 -22.19 -10.80
C SER A 539 2.65 -21.90 -9.29
N GLY A 540 3.00 -22.88 -8.43
CA GLY A 540 3.05 -22.70 -6.98
C GLY A 540 1.69 -22.82 -6.29
N ARG A 541 0.71 -23.47 -6.94
CA ARG A 541 -0.65 -23.70 -6.41
C ARG A 541 -0.70 -25.06 -5.71
N LEU A 542 -1.34 -25.14 -4.55
CA LEU A 542 -1.39 -26.37 -3.75
C LEU A 542 -2.19 -27.48 -4.46
N ILE A 543 -1.57 -28.64 -4.67
CA ILE A 543 -2.20 -29.83 -5.26
C ILE A 543 -2.30 -31.01 -4.28
N LEU A 544 -1.53 -31.00 -3.19
CA LEU A 544 -1.63 -32.01 -2.13
C LEU A 544 -1.36 -31.42 -0.75
N LEU A 545 -2.24 -31.73 0.19
CA LEU A 545 -1.94 -31.68 1.63
C LEU A 545 -2.22 -33.06 2.24
N GLN A 546 -1.23 -33.64 2.91
CA GLN A 546 -1.36 -34.98 3.51
C GLN A 546 -0.77 -35.04 4.91
N HIS A 547 -1.52 -35.59 5.87
CA HIS A 547 -1.10 -35.83 7.25
C HIS A 547 -0.95 -37.33 7.45
N ALA A 548 0.26 -37.82 7.76
CA ALA A 548 0.51 -39.26 7.86
C ALA A 548 1.51 -39.63 8.97
N ILE A 549 1.38 -40.83 9.53
CA ILE A 549 2.31 -41.42 10.49
C ILE A 549 2.62 -42.87 10.11
N GLY A 550 3.91 -43.21 9.96
CA GLY A 550 4.32 -44.58 9.59
C GLY A 550 3.69 -45.11 8.29
N GLY A 551 3.33 -44.23 7.35
CA GLY A 551 2.62 -44.57 6.10
C GLY A 551 1.09 -44.62 6.20
N ASN A 552 0.52 -44.55 7.41
CA ASN A 552 -0.93 -44.44 7.61
C ASN A 552 -1.37 -42.99 7.42
N ILE A 553 -2.32 -42.75 6.51
CA ILE A 553 -2.87 -41.42 6.25
C ILE A 553 -3.97 -41.11 7.26
N ILE A 554 -3.82 -40.00 7.98
CA ILE A 554 -4.79 -39.48 8.95
C ILE A 554 -5.80 -38.58 8.24
N ALA A 555 -5.31 -37.68 7.39
CA ALA A 555 -6.14 -36.78 6.58
C ALA A 555 -5.42 -36.47 5.28
N ARG A 556 -6.17 -36.30 4.19
CA ARG A 556 -5.63 -35.97 2.88
C ARG A 556 -6.56 -35.05 2.11
N SER A 557 -5.96 -34.16 1.33
CA SER A 557 -6.66 -33.36 0.34
C SER A 557 -5.79 -33.29 -0.91
N ALA A 558 -6.13 -34.08 -1.92
CA ALA A 558 -5.46 -34.05 -3.22
C ALA A 558 -6.36 -33.34 -4.26
N TYR A 559 -5.90 -32.21 -4.77
CA TYR A 559 -6.68 -31.31 -5.61
C TYR A 559 -6.42 -31.52 -7.10
N THR A 560 -7.47 -31.33 -7.89
CA THR A 560 -7.32 -30.99 -9.32
C THR A 560 -7.74 -29.53 -9.50
N LEU A 561 -7.04 -28.80 -10.34
CA LEU A 561 -7.23 -27.36 -10.54
C LEU A 561 -7.56 -27.08 -12.01
N ASP A 562 -8.34 -26.04 -12.27
CA ASP A 562 -8.49 -25.48 -13.63
C ASP A 562 -7.30 -24.56 -13.98
N ASN A 563 -7.35 -23.90 -15.14
CA ASN A 563 -6.24 -23.08 -15.62
C ASN A 563 -6.00 -21.86 -14.72
N VAL A 564 -7.07 -21.28 -14.17
CA VAL A 564 -7.00 -20.16 -13.23
C VAL A 564 -6.92 -20.62 -11.77
N GLY A 565 -6.71 -21.91 -11.48
CA GLY A 565 -6.47 -22.42 -10.13
C GLY A 565 -7.70 -22.70 -9.26
N ASN A 566 -8.93 -22.58 -9.80
CA ASN A 566 -10.10 -23.06 -9.07
C ASN A 566 -10.01 -24.57 -8.88
N ARG A 567 -10.34 -25.04 -7.68
CA ARG A 567 -10.39 -26.47 -7.38
C ARG A 567 -11.55 -27.12 -8.13
N MET A 568 -11.25 -28.05 -9.02
CA MET A 568 -12.24 -28.86 -9.74
C MET A 568 -12.63 -30.11 -8.96
N SER A 569 -11.74 -30.65 -8.15
CA SER A 569 -12.03 -31.72 -7.22
C SER A 569 -11.07 -31.76 -6.05
N VAL A 570 -11.47 -32.48 -4.99
CA VAL A 570 -10.60 -32.93 -3.91
C VAL A 570 -10.82 -34.43 -3.66
N THR A 571 -9.73 -35.17 -3.55
CA THR A 571 -9.73 -36.58 -3.12
C THR A 571 -9.28 -36.68 -1.66
N ASP A 572 -10.12 -37.28 -0.81
CA ASP A 572 -9.86 -37.50 0.63
C ASP A 572 -8.96 -38.73 0.90
N GLU A 573 -8.69 -39.03 2.17
CA GLU A 573 -7.86 -40.16 2.56
C GLU A 573 -8.50 -41.54 2.36
N GLN A 574 -9.82 -41.61 2.14
CA GLN A 574 -10.52 -42.85 1.76
C GLN A 574 -10.60 -43.03 0.24
N GLY A 575 -10.10 -42.07 -0.54
CA GLY A 575 -10.23 -42.06 -2.00
C GLY A 575 -11.59 -41.56 -2.48
N GLY A 576 -12.41 -40.99 -1.59
CA GLY A 576 -13.65 -40.30 -1.91
C GLY A 576 -13.35 -39.01 -2.67
N ILE A 577 -14.11 -38.75 -3.74
CA ILE A 577 -13.93 -37.56 -4.57
C ILE A 577 -15.11 -36.63 -4.36
N THR A 578 -14.82 -35.39 -3.96
CA THR A 578 -15.76 -34.27 -4.09
C THR A 578 -15.40 -33.49 -5.36
N SER A 579 -16.37 -33.22 -6.23
CA SER A 579 -16.15 -32.47 -7.48
C SER A 579 -16.98 -31.19 -7.51
N TYR A 580 -16.45 -30.16 -8.18
CA TYR A 580 -16.96 -28.81 -8.19
C TYR A 580 -17.15 -28.32 -9.63
N VAL A 581 -18.22 -27.56 -9.85
CA VAL A 581 -18.49 -26.88 -11.12
C VAL A 581 -18.80 -25.41 -10.82
N TYR A 582 -18.29 -24.52 -11.67
CA TYR A 582 -18.44 -23.08 -11.53
C TYR A 582 -19.13 -22.49 -12.76
N ASP A 583 -19.66 -21.28 -12.62
CA ASP A 583 -19.97 -20.43 -13.78
C ASP A 583 -18.74 -19.64 -14.25
N ASN A 584 -18.91 -18.80 -15.27
CA ASN A 584 -17.83 -17.99 -15.85
C ASN A 584 -17.33 -16.85 -14.94
N LEU A 585 -17.94 -16.65 -13.77
CA LEU A 585 -17.47 -15.73 -12.73
C LEU A 585 -16.94 -16.48 -11.52
N TYR A 586 -16.72 -17.79 -11.68
CA TYR A 586 -16.20 -18.67 -10.67
C TYR A 586 -17.08 -18.81 -9.44
N GLN A 587 -18.38 -18.53 -9.56
CA GLN A 587 -19.34 -18.85 -8.51
C GLN A 587 -19.60 -20.35 -8.54
N LEU A 588 -19.56 -21.02 -7.38
CA LEU A 588 -19.78 -22.46 -7.31
C LEU A 588 -21.24 -22.79 -7.67
N THR A 589 -21.49 -23.48 -8.77
CA THR A 589 -22.84 -23.84 -9.26
C THR A 589 -23.26 -25.26 -8.93
N ARG A 590 -22.30 -26.17 -8.73
CA ARG A 590 -22.59 -27.56 -8.34
C ARG A 590 -21.46 -28.17 -7.53
N VAL A 591 -21.84 -28.98 -6.56
CA VAL A 591 -20.94 -29.92 -5.88
C VAL A 591 -21.52 -31.34 -5.95
N THR A 592 -20.65 -32.33 -6.18
CA THR A 592 -20.97 -33.77 -6.01
C THR A 592 -20.04 -34.37 -4.97
N TYR A 593 -20.61 -34.92 -3.91
CA TYR A 593 -19.89 -35.52 -2.78
C TYR A 593 -19.58 -37.01 -2.98
N PRO A 594 -18.68 -37.62 -2.18
CA PRO A 594 -18.32 -39.03 -2.30
C PRO A 594 -19.48 -40.00 -2.10
N ASP A 595 -20.50 -39.60 -1.33
CA ASP A 595 -21.75 -40.34 -1.11
C ASP A 595 -22.76 -40.19 -2.26
N SER A 596 -22.34 -39.62 -3.40
CA SER A 596 -23.15 -39.31 -4.57
C SER A 596 -24.24 -38.25 -4.35
N GLN A 597 -24.25 -37.55 -3.21
CA GLN A 597 -25.12 -36.39 -3.04
C GLN A 597 -24.67 -35.27 -3.98
N VAL A 598 -25.64 -34.69 -4.70
CA VAL A 598 -25.44 -33.52 -5.55
C VAL A 598 -26.18 -32.34 -4.94
N VAL A 599 -25.53 -31.18 -4.88
CA VAL A 599 -26.16 -29.92 -4.51
C VAL A 599 -25.90 -28.90 -5.62
N ASP A 600 -26.99 -28.40 -6.19
CA ASP A 600 -26.97 -27.31 -7.18
C ASP A 600 -27.19 -25.96 -6.49
N TYR A 601 -26.45 -24.96 -6.95
CA TYR A 601 -26.57 -23.57 -6.55
C TYR A 601 -26.93 -22.71 -7.75
N THR A 602 -27.75 -21.69 -7.52
CA THR A 602 -28.07 -20.67 -8.53
C THR A 602 -27.89 -19.29 -7.90
N TYR A 603 -27.55 -18.30 -8.71
CA TYR A 603 -27.29 -16.93 -8.28
C TYR A 603 -28.08 -15.93 -9.13
N ASP A 604 -28.40 -14.77 -8.56
CA ASP A 604 -28.90 -13.62 -9.33
C ASP A 604 -27.75 -12.81 -9.96
N GLN A 605 -28.07 -11.73 -10.68
CA GLN A 605 -27.06 -10.95 -11.42
C GLN A 605 -26.05 -10.23 -10.53
N VAL A 606 -26.24 -10.18 -9.22
CA VAL A 606 -25.33 -9.52 -8.27
C VAL A 606 -24.78 -10.52 -7.26
N GLY A 607 -24.86 -11.83 -7.56
CA GLY A 607 -24.25 -12.88 -6.77
C GLY A 607 -25.01 -13.26 -5.50
N ASN A 608 -26.28 -12.88 -5.34
CA ASN A 608 -27.07 -13.47 -4.27
C ASN A 608 -27.47 -14.90 -4.65
N ARG A 609 -27.24 -15.87 -3.78
CA ARG A 609 -27.66 -17.27 -3.99
C ARG A 609 -29.17 -17.37 -4.05
N THR A 610 -29.79 -17.65 -5.19
CA THR A 610 -31.25 -17.77 -5.36
C THR A 610 -31.79 -19.17 -5.08
N SER A 611 -30.94 -20.20 -5.08
CA SER A 611 -31.29 -21.53 -4.60
C SER A 611 -30.08 -22.34 -4.13
N ALA A 612 -30.29 -23.24 -3.15
CA ALA A 612 -29.39 -24.32 -2.78
C ALA A 612 -30.18 -25.64 -2.70
N GLY A 613 -29.79 -26.64 -3.49
CA GLY A 613 -30.45 -27.96 -3.46
C GLY A 613 -31.95 -27.91 -3.76
N GLY A 614 -32.40 -26.92 -4.54
CA GLY A 614 -33.81 -26.69 -4.86
C GLY A 614 -34.59 -25.87 -3.83
N VAL A 615 -33.99 -25.50 -2.69
CA VAL A 615 -34.60 -24.58 -1.72
C VAL A 615 -34.45 -23.14 -2.24
N PRO A 616 -35.52 -22.35 -2.42
CA PRO A 616 -35.45 -20.99 -2.96
C PRO A 616 -35.05 -19.95 -1.91
N TYR A 617 -34.35 -18.90 -2.34
CA TYR A 617 -33.87 -17.78 -1.53
C TYR A 617 -34.36 -16.48 -2.17
N THR A 618 -34.85 -15.54 -1.36
CA THR A 618 -35.39 -14.25 -1.83
C THR A 618 -34.69 -13.09 -1.14
N TYR A 619 -34.44 -12.01 -1.89
CA TYR A 619 -33.68 -10.84 -1.45
C TYR A 619 -34.46 -9.55 -1.69
N ASP A 620 -34.17 -8.53 -0.89
CA ASP A 620 -34.61 -7.16 -1.16
C ASP A 620 -33.61 -6.39 -2.04
N ASN A 621 -33.87 -5.09 -2.22
CA ASN A 621 -33.03 -4.25 -3.09
C ASN A 621 -31.65 -3.92 -2.51
N ALA A 622 -31.42 -4.10 -1.21
CA ALA A 622 -30.12 -3.93 -0.57
C ALA A 622 -29.37 -5.26 -0.43
N ASN A 623 -29.77 -6.31 -1.15
CA ASN A 623 -29.19 -7.66 -1.13
C ASN A 623 -29.34 -8.41 0.22
N ARG A 624 -30.25 -7.94 1.09
CA ARG A 624 -30.57 -8.59 2.36
C ARG A 624 -31.44 -9.82 2.09
N LEU A 625 -31.12 -10.94 2.72
CA LEU A 625 -31.87 -12.19 2.55
C LEU A 625 -33.19 -12.08 3.30
N ILE A 626 -34.33 -12.01 2.63
CA ILE A 626 -35.64 -11.84 3.32
C ILE A 626 -36.41 -13.15 3.50
N GLN A 627 -36.05 -14.21 2.77
CA GLN A 627 -36.73 -15.50 2.88
C GLN A 627 -35.88 -16.67 2.36
N VAL A 628 -35.89 -17.81 3.08
CA VAL A 628 -35.35 -19.11 2.63
C VAL A 628 -36.46 -20.16 2.73
N GLY A 629 -36.87 -20.75 1.61
CA GLY A 629 -38.05 -21.60 1.56
C GLY A 629 -39.28 -20.85 2.05
N ILE A 630 -39.77 -21.21 3.25
CA ILE A 630 -40.89 -20.52 3.92
C ILE A 630 -40.45 -19.68 5.12
N THR A 631 -39.17 -19.73 5.49
CA THR A 631 -38.65 -19.09 6.70
C THR A 631 -38.32 -17.63 6.41
N PRO A 632 -38.97 -16.66 7.06
CA PRO A 632 -38.68 -15.23 6.88
C PRO A 632 -37.43 -14.80 7.66
N TYR A 633 -36.80 -13.74 7.16
CA TYR A 633 -35.61 -13.11 7.74
C TYR A 633 -35.86 -11.59 7.84
N ALA A 634 -35.44 -10.97 8.94
CA ALA A 634 -35.65 -9.55 9.22
C ALA A 634 -34.34 -8.83 9.54
N TYR A 635 -34.24 -7.55 9.17
CA TYR A 635 -33.03 -6.74 9.32
C TYR A 635 -33.36 -5.38 9.96
N ASP A 636 -32.38 -4.77 10.61
CA ASP A 636 -32.43 -3.36 10.97
C ASP A 636 -32.14 -2.43 9.76
N ALA A 637 -32.23 -1.12 9.97
CA ALA A 637 -31.94 -0.11 8.94
C ALA A 637 -30.43 -0.03 8.60
N GLY A 638 -29.55 -0.51 9.48
CA GLY A 638 -28.10 -0.61 9.27
C GLY A 638 -27.69 -1.86 8.49
N GLY A 639 -28.64 -2.73 8.12
CA GLY A 639 -28.38 -3.93 7.35
C GLY A 639 -27.91 -5.13 8.18
N ASN A 640 -28.14 -5.13 9.50
CA ASN A 640 -27.84 -6.28 10.36
C ASN A 640 -29.05 -7.22 10.49
N LEU A 641 -28.84 -8.53 10.38
CA LEU A 641 -29.89 -9.54 10.56
C LEU A 641 -30.38 -9.56 12.01
N THR A 642 -31.65 -9.26 12.27
CA THR A 642 -32.24 -9.18 13.62
C THR A 642 -33.14 -10.36 13.97
N SER A 643 -33.71 -11.05 12.98
CA SER A 643 -34.53 -12.25 13.24
C SER A 643 -34.56 -13.25 12.10
N VAL A 644 -34.65 -14.54 12.44
CA VAL A 644 -34.96 -15.66 11.54
C VAL A 644 -36.17 -16.42 12.08
N GLY A 645 -37.19 -16.62 11.24
CA GLY A 645 -38.41 -17.35 11.60
C GLY A 645 -39.27 -16.70 12.69
N GLY A 646 -38.90 -15.51 13.17
CA GLY A 646 -39.55 -14.83 14.30
C GLY A 646 -39.17 -15.39 15.68
N THR A 647 -38.35 -16.45 15.74
CA THR A 647 -37.96 -17.13 16.99
C THR A 647 -36.47 -17.04 17.27
N THR A 648 -35.65 -17.01 16.22
CA THR A 648 -34.22 -16.74 16.36
C THR A 648 -34.02 -15.24 16.30
N LEU A 649 -33.36 -14.65 17.30
CA LEU A 649 -33.20 -13.22 17.47
C LEU A 649 -31.72 -12.85 17.66
N TYR A 650 -31.34 -11.68 17.17
CA TYR A 650 -29.98 -11.14 17.17
C TYR A 650 -30.01 -9.67 17.57
N ASN A 651 -29.06 -9.22 18.40
CA ASN A 651 -28.82 -7.79 18.64
C ASN A 651 -27.36 -7.42 18.40
N TYR A 652 -27.14 -6.16 18.10
CA TYR A 652 -25.82 -5.61 17.77
C TYR A 652 -25.54 -4.36 18.60
N ASP A 653 -24.27 -4.02 18.75
CA ASP A 653 -23.86 -2.70 19.23
C ASP A 653 -23.82 -1.66 18.11
N TYR A 654 -23.40 -0.43 18.45
CA TYR A 654 -23.34 0.69 17.52
C TYR A 654 -22.29 0.51 16.40
N GLU A 655 -21.30 -0.36 16.60
CA GLU A 655 -20.31 -0.72 15.58
C GLU A 655 -20.73 -1.96 14.77
N ASN A 656 -22.01 -2.35 14.83
CA ASN A 656 -22.60 -3.49 14.15
C ASN A 656 -21.99 -4.85 14.54
N ARG A 657 -21.45 -4.97 15.76
CA ARG A 657 -20.92 -6.24 16.30
C ARG A 657 -22.02 -6.99 17.03
N LEU A 658 -22.15 -8.31 16.80
CA LEU A 658 -23.21 -9.14 17.38
C LEU A 658 -23.04 -9.25 18.90
N THR A 659 -23.96 -8.72 19.71
CA THR A 659 -23.87 -8.75 21.18
C THR A 659 -24.78 -9.79 21.82
N TYR A 660 -25.80 -10.26 21.10
CA TYR A 660 -26.80 -11.18 21.62
C TYR A 660 -27.35 -12.10 20.53
N PHE A 661 -27.58 -13.36 20.90
CA PHE A 661 -28.27 -14.36 20.09
C PHE A 661 -29.20 -15.22 20.96
N THR A 662 -30.38 -15.57 20.45
CA THR A 662 -31.17 -16.69 21.00
C THR A 662 -31.97 -17.40 19.91
N ASP A 663 -32.18 -18.70 20.05
CA ASP A 663 -33.10 -19.51 19.23
C ASP A 663 -34.27 -20.10 20.05
N GLY A 664 -34.46 -19.62 21.28
CA GLY A 664 -35.42 -20.15 22.26
C GLY A 664 -34.92 -21.35 23.08
N THR A 665 -33.84 -22.02 22.65
CA THR A 665 -33.19 -23.12 23.37
C THR A 665 -31.85 -22.72 23.97
N LYS A 666 -31.11 -21.86 23.27
CA LYS A 666 -29.82 -21.30 23.68
C LYS A 666 -29.92 -19.79 23.73
N THR A 667 -29.21 -19.20 24.68
CA THR A 667 -28.99 -17.75 24.74
C THR A 667 -27.49 -17.53 24.78
N ILE A 668 -27.00 -16.65 23.91
CA ILE A 668 -25.59 -16.32 23.83
C ILE A 668 -25.42 -14.80 23.94
N GLN A 669 -24.50 -14.38 24.79
CA GLN A 669 -24.08 -12.97 24.93
C GLN A 669 -22.61 -12.83 24.60
N TYR A 670 -22.24 -11.76 23.92
CA TYR A 670 -20.87 -11.48 23.51
C TYR A 670 -20.38 -10.16 24.08
N SER A 671 -19.08 -10.07 24.36
CA SER A 671 -18.41 -8.80 24.67
C SER A 671 -17.17 -8.62 23.81
N TYR A 672 -16.80 -7.36 23.58
CA TYR A 672 -15.70 -6.97 22.70
C TYR A 672 -14.82 -5.94 23.38
N ASP A 673 -13.56 -5.88 22.98
CA ASP A 673 -12.68 -4.76 23.31
C ASP A 673 -12.98 -3.55 22.41
N GLY A 674 -12.25 -2.46 22.65
CA GLY A 674 -12.38 -1.24 21.85
C GLY A 674 -12.01 -1.39 20.37
N ASP A 675 -11.23 -2.42 19.99
CA ASP A 675 -10.83 -2.70 18.61
C ASP A 675 -11.75 -3.72 17.92
N GLY A 676 -12.76 -4.25 18.62
CA GLY A 676 -13.69 -5.24 18.09
C GLY A 676 -13.26 -6.70 18.24
N ASN A 677 -12.22 -7.00 19.02
CA ASN A 677 -11.88 -8.39 19.35
C ASN A 677 -12.85 -8.92 20.41
N ARG A 678 -13.45 -10.08 20.15
CA ARG A 678 -14.40 -10.74 21.07
C ARG A 678 -13.72 -11.16 22.38
N LEU A 679 -13.92 -10.44 23.47
CA LEU A 679 -13.32 -10.76 24.78
C LEU A 679 -13.98 -11.95 25.47
N SER A 680 -15.29 -12.13 25.30
CA SER A 680 -15.99 -13.24 25.93
C SER A 680 -17.28 -13.65 25.21
N GLN A 681 -17.72 -14.85 25.53
CA GLN A 681 -19.02 -15.39 25.16
C GLN A 681 -19.66 -16.06 26.38
N SER A 682 -20.91 -15.71 26.72
CA SER A 682 -21.71 -16.46 27.68
C SER A 682 -22.72 -17.33 26.95
N VAL A 683 -22.65 -18.66 27.11
CA VAL A 683 -23.59 -19.62 26.52
C VAL A 683 -24.47 -20.18 27.63
N SER A 684 -25.74 -19.78 27.65
CA SER A 684 -26.74 -20.18 28.66
C SER A 684 -26.24 -20.05 30.12
N GLY A 685 -25.43 -19.03 30.40
CA GLY A 685 -24.88 -18.72 31.72
C GLY A 685 -23.42 -19.14 31.95
N SER A 686 -22.87 -20.05 31.13
CA SER A 686 -21.45 -20.42 31.18
C SER A 686 -20.61 -19.41 30.41
N VAL A 687 -19.59 -18.81 31.02
CA VAL A 687 -18.77 -17.74 30.43
C VAL A 687 -17.44 -18.28 29.96
N TYR A 688 -17.10 -18.01 28.70
CA TYR A 688 -15.81 -18.27 28.09
C TYR A 688 -15.10 -16.94 27.82
N GLU A 689 -13.87 -16.80 28.28
CA GLU A 689 -13.01 -15.63 28.05
C GLU A 689 -11.96 -15.95 26.99
N TYR A 690 -11.67 -14.97 26.15
CA TYR A 690 -10.78 -15.11 24.99
C TYR A 690 -9.66 -14.09 25.04
N ILE A 691 -8.42 -14.56 24.90
CA ILE A 691 -7.22 -13.72 24.84
C ILE A 691 -6.59 -13.90 23.47
N TYR A 692 -6.34 -12.80 22.76
CA TYR A 692 -5.81 -12.80 21.40
C TYR A 692 -4.34 -12.40 21.35
N ASP A 693 -3.63 -12.95 20.37
CA ASP A 693 -2.40 -12.39 19.84
C ASP A 693 -2.77 -11.32 18.81
N ILE A 694 -2.50 -10.06 19.16
CA ILE A 694 -2.76 -8.91 18.28
C ILE A 694 -1.51 -8.48 17.48
N ASN A 695 -0.35 -9.08 17.74
CA ASN A 695 0.91 -8.70 17.11
C ASN A 695 1.03 -9.23 15.67
N THR A 696 0.26 -10.26 15.34
CA THR A 696 0.27 -10.89 14.01
C THR A 696 -0.58 -10.16 12.98
N GLY A 697 -1.15 -9.00 13.34
CA GLY A 697 -1.95 -8.15 12.46
C GLY A 697 -3.41 -8.59 12.28
N ILE A 698 -3.68 -9.89 12.09
CA ILE A 698 -5.03 -10.46 12.25
C ILE A 698 -5.10 -11.10 13.64
N PRO A 699 -5.94 -10.62 14.57
CA PRO A 699 -6.01 -11.15 15.93
C PRO A 699 -6.28 -12.67 15.96
N ARG A 700 -5.42 -13.44 16.63
CA ARG A 700 -5.55 -14.91 16.75
C ARG A 700 -5.84 -15.33 18.18
N LEU A 701 -6.83 -16.19 18.39
CA LEU A 701 -7.14 -16.67 19.73
C LEU A 701 -5.96 -17.50 20.27
N LEU A 702 -5.35 -17.04 21.35
CA LEU A 702 -4.29 -17.75 22.07
C LEU A 702 -4.83 -18.58 23.22
N VAL A 703 -5.76 -18.02 23.98
CA VAL A 703 -6.27 -18.65 25.20
C VAL A 703 -7.78 -18.56 25.24
N GLU A 704 -8.42 -19.70 25.43
CA GLU A 704 -9.83 -19.81 25.84
C GLU A 704 -9.87 -20.30 27.29
N ASN A 705 -10.53 -19.54 28.16
CA ASN A 705 -10.75 -19.88 29.56
C ASN A 705 -12.25 -20.08 29.80
N ASP A 706 -12.65 -21.23 30.35
CA ASP A 706 -14.07 -21.56 30.58
C ASP A 706 -14.67 -20.95 31.86
N GLY A 707 -13.89 -20.16 32.59
CA GLY A 707 -14.31 -19.50 33.83
C GLY A 707 -14.53 -20.46 35.01
N GLN A 708 -14.33 -21.77 34.83
CA GLN A 708 -14.44 -22.84 35.83
C GLN A 708 -13.08 -23.52 36.10
N GLY A 709 -12.00 -22.98 35.54
CA GLY A 709 -10.62 -23.44 35.72
C GLY A 709 -10.06 -24.23 34.54
N GLY A 710 -10.83 -24.45 33.48
CA GLY A 710 -10.39 -25.01 32.21
C GLY A 710 -9.74 -23.95 31.33
N VAL A 711 -8.49 -24.19 30.93
CA VAL A 711 -7.74 -23.29 30.04
C VAL A 711 -7.24 -24.07 28.83
N ASN A 712 -7.52 -23.54 27.64
CA ASN A 712 -7.03 -24.05 26.36
C ASN A 712 -6.05 -23.04 25.76
N ASN A 713 -4.77 -23.40 25.66
CA ASN A 713 -3.76 -22.64 24.93
C ASN A 713 -3.62 -23.16 23.50
N TYR A 714 -3.85 -22.31 22.50
CA TYR A 714 -3.77 -22.63 21.08
C TYR A 714 -2.44 -22.22 20.49
N LEU A 715 -1.71 -23.16 19.88
CA LEU A 715 -0.34 -22.97 19.40
C LEU A 715 -0.31 -22.90 17.87
N TYR A 716 0.49 -21.97 17.35
CA TYR A 716 0.55 -21.63 15.93
C TYR A 716 1.95 -21.82 15.35
N ALA A 717 2.01 -22.31 14.11
CA ALA A 717 3.21 -22.45 13.30
C ALA A 717 2.93 -21.90 11.89
N GLY A 718 2.49 -20.63 11.83
CA GLY A 718 1.81 -20.05 10.68
C GLY A 718 0.31 -20.37 10.65
N ARG A 719 -0.06 -21.62 10.97
CA ARG A 719 -1.45 -22.11 11.17
C ARG A 719 -1.62 -22.75 12.55
N LEU A 720 -2.87 -22.95 12.99
CA LEU A 720 -3.18 -23.70 14.21
C LEU A 720 -2.69 -25.14 14.04
N PHE A 721 -1.78 -25.59 14.91
CA PHE A 721 -1.25 -26.96 14.85
C PHE A 721 -1.47 -27.76 16.12
N SER A 722 -1.63 -27.11 17.28
CA SER A 722 -1.83 -27.80 18.56
C SER A 722 -2.66 -26.98 19.54
N ARG A 723 -3.30 -27.68 20.49
CA ARG A 723 -3.90 -27.08 21.68
C ARG A 723 -3.42 -27.83 22.92
N ILE A 724 -3.10 -27.08 23.96
CA ILE A 724 -2.77 -27.58 25.30
C ILE A 724 -3.93 -27.21 26.24
N GLY A 725 -4.69 -28.21 26.67
CA GLY A 725 -5.70 -28.09 27.72
C GLY A 725 -5.12 -28.47 29.09
N ASN A 726 -5.99 -28.56 30.11
CA ASN A 726 -5.59 -28.93 31.48
C ASN A 726 -5.04 -30.36 31.60
N GLU A 727 -5.63 -31.32 30.90
CA GLU A 727 -5.28 -32.74 31.00
C GLU A 727 -4.83 -33.36 29.66
N ASP A 728 -5.02 -32.65 28.54
CA ASP A 728 -4.79 -33.17 27.19
C ASP A 728 -4.02 -32.19 26.30
N ARG A 729 -3.09 -32.72 25.50
CA ARG A 729 -2.52 -32.05 24.34
C ARG A 729 -3.01 -32.72 23.07
N VAL A 730 -3.49 -31.92 22.13
CA VAL A 730 -4.00 -32.40 20.85
C VAL A 730 -3.34 -31.69 19.67
N TYR A 731 -3.41 -32.30 18.50
CA TYR A 731 -2.84 -31.81 17.25
C TYR A 731 -3.89 -31.73 16.15
N TYR A 732 -3.86 -30.62 15.40
CA TYR A 732 -4.84 -30.29 14.38
C TYR A 732 -4.35 -30.69 12.98
N HIS A 733 -5.21 -31.41 12.26
CA HIS A 733 -5.02 -31.78 10.87
C HIS A 733 -6.05 -31.04 10.02
N GLN A 734 -5.57 -30.41 8.95
CA GLN A 734 -6.34 -29.44 8.16
C GLN A 734 -6.38 -29.83 6.68
N ASP A 735 -7.38 -29.33 5.96
CA ASP A 735 -7.43 -29.35 4.50
C ASP A 735 -6.76 -28.10 3.89
N GLY A 736 -6.77 -28.01 2.55
CA GLY A 736 -6.30 -26.88 1.72
C GLY A 736 -6.83 -25.49 2.08
N LEU A 737 -7.96 -25.38 2.78
CA LEU A 737 -8.51 -24.10 3.24
C LEU A 737 -8.05 -23.76 4.66
N GLY A 738 -7.47 -24.72 5.39
CA GLY A 738 -7.24 -24.64 6.81
C GLY A 738 -8.39 -25.22 7.66
N SER A 739 -9.42 -25.81 7.04
CA SER A 739 -10.53 -26.42 7.79
C SER A 739 -10.04 -27.62 8.58
N ILE A 740 -10.42 -27.72 9.85
CA ILE A 740 -10.04 -28.86 10.71
C ILE A 740 -10.74 -30.12 10.21
N SER A 741 -10.00 -31.10 9.70
CA SER A 741 -10.53 -32.40 9.23
C SER A 741 -10.41 -33.50 10.29
N ALA A 742 -9.34 -33.46 11.09
CA ALA A 742 -9.09 -34.42 12.17
C ALA A 742 -8.32 -33.80 13.32
N ILE A 743 -8.47 -34.38 14.51
CA ILE A 743 -7.67 -34.04 15.70
C ILE A 743 -7.10 -35.33 16.28
N THR A 744 -5.81 -35.33 16.62
CA THR A 744 -5.15 -36.48 17.25
C THR A 744 -4.55 -36.15 18.61
N ASP A 745 -4.37 -37.17 19.44
CA ASP A 745 -3.64 -37.07 20.71
C ASP A 745 -2.10 -37.10 20.50
N ILE A 746 -1.37 -37.12 21.60
CA ILE A 746 0.10 -37.21 21.60
C ILE A 746 0.68 -38.52 21.06
N ALA A 747 -0.09 -39.60 21.08
CA ALA A 747 0.27 -40.89 20.48
C ALA A 747 -0.25 -41.01 19.03
N ALA A 748 -0.74 -39.90 18.45
CA ALA A 748 -1.35 -39.82 17.13
C ALA A 748 -2.63 -40.66 16.95
N ASN A 749 -3.33 -40.99 18.05
CA ASN A 749 -4.66 -41.60 17.97
C ASN A 749 -5.69 -40.55 17.57
N LEU A 750 -6.62 -40.92 16.66
CA LEU A 750 -7.70 -40.04 16.22
C LEU A 750 -8.73 -39.82 17.34
N LEU A 751 -8.95 -38.56 17.70
CA LEU A 751 -9.95 -38.14 18.69
C LEU A 751 -11.20 -37.57 18.03
N ASN A 752 -11.01 -36.65 17.08
CA ASN A 752 -12.11 -36.02 16.36
C ASN A 752 -11.95 -36.15 14.84
N ARG A 753 -13.09 -36.15 14.14
CA ARG A 753 -13.17 -36.10 12.68
C ARG A 753 -14.35 -35.26 12.23
N TYR A 754 -14.11 -34.45 11.21
CA TYR A 754 -15.09 -33.55 10.62
C TYR A 754 -15.11 -33.67 9.10
N THR A 755 -16.29 -33.54 8.52
CA THR A 755 -16.46 -33.22 7.10
C THR A 755 -17.42 -32.06 6.98
N TYR A 756 -17.26 -31.24 5.94
CA TYR A 756 -18.04 -30.04 5.73
C TYR A 756 -18.75 -30.09 4.37
N ASP A 757 -19.86 -29.38 4.27
CA ASP A 757 -20.33 -28.93 2.98
C ASP A 757 -19.41 -27.81 2.46
N VAL A 758 -19.62 -27.41 1.21
CA VAL A 758 -18.75 -26.43 0.54
C VAL A 758 -18.83 -25.03 1.15
N PHE A 759 -19.87 -24.71 1.92
CA PHE A 759 -20.01 -23.42 2.60
C PHE A 759 -19.68 -23.52 4.10
N GLY A 760 -19.19 -24.66 4.57
CA GLY A 760 -18.66 -24.84 5.93
C GLY A 760 -19.63 -25.42 6.95
N LEU A 761 -20.84 -25.83 6.55
CA LEU A 761 -21.72 -26.57 7.46
C LEU A 761 -21.16 -27.98 7.69
N PRO A 762 -21.06 -28.46 8.94
CA PRO A 762 -20.64 -29.84 9.19
C PRO A 762 -21.62 -30.86 8.59
N ARG A 763 -21.11 -31.81 7.79
CA ARG A 763 -21.86 -32.97 7.27
C ARG A 763 -21.76 -34.18 8.19
N SER A 764 -20.57 -34.38 8.78
CA SER A 764 -20.33 -35.42 9.78
C SER A 764 -19.47 -34.85 10.90
N VAL A 765 -19.85 -35.12 12.14
CA VAL A 765 -19.11 -34.71 13.34
C VAL A 765 -18.91 -35.95 14.21
N SER A 766 -17.66 -36.27 14.51
CA SER A 766 -17.28 -37.26 15.51
C SER A 766 -16.32 -36.58 16.48
N GLU A 767 -16.70 -36.43 17.74
CA GLU A 767 -15.93 -35.71 18.75
C GLU A 767 -15.75 -36.57 20.00
N SER A 768 -14.49 -36.83 20.34
CA SER A 768 -14.10 -37.37 21.66
C SER A 768 -13.59 -36.28 22.59
N VAL A 769 -13.15 -35.15 22.03
CA VAL A 769 -12.73 -33.95 22.77
C VAL A 769 -13.46 -32.72 22.23
N ASN A 770 -13.73 -31.73 23.08
CA ASN A 770 -14.31 -30.46 22.64
C ASN A 770 -13.32 -29.71 21.71
N ASN A 771 -13.83 -28.95 20.75
CA ASN A 771 -13.05 -28.16 19.81
C ASN A 771 -13.83 -26.94 19.31
N SER A 772 -13.22 -25.76 19.45
CA SER A 772 -13.80 -24.48 19.05
C SER A 772 -13.49 -24.07 17.60
N PHE A 773 -12.60 -24.77 16.89
CA PHE A 773 -12.14 -24.40 15.54
C PHE A 773 -12.60 -25.40 14.49
N ARG A 774 -13.24 -24.95 13.40
CA ARG A 774 -13.76 -25.87 12.37
C ARG A 774 -13.41 -25.44 10.94
N PHE A 775 -14.39 -25.02 10.16
CA PHE A 775 -14.23 -24.63 8.77
C PHE A 775 -13.27 -23.45 8.62
N ALA A 776 -12.39 -23.50 7.61
CA ALA A 776 -11.31 -22.54 7.38
C ALA A 776 -10.38 -22.28 8.59
N GLY A 777 -10.42 -23.12 9.62
CA GLY A 777 -9.62 -22.95 10.84
C GLY A 777 -10.10 -21.81 11.73
N GLU A 778 -11.36 -21.41 11.61
CA GLU A 778 -11.96 -20.29 12.36
C GLU A 778 -12.87 -20.77 13.49
N GLN A 779 -13.13 -19.89 14.45
CA GLN A 779 -13.96 -20.21 15.61
C GLN A 779 -15.41 -20.51 15.18
N TYR A 780 -15.90 -21.69 15.51
CA TYR A 780 -17.25 -22.17 15.25
C TYR A 780 -18.04 -22.19 16.55
N ASP A 781 -19.00 -21.29 16.67
CA ASP A 781 -19.80 -21.11 17.86
C ASP A 781 -20.92 -22.16 17.97
N SER A 782 -21.43 -22.36 19.18
CA SER A 782 -22.52 -23.31 19.47
C SER A 782 -23.88 -22.95 18.83
N ASN A 783 -24.00 -21.78 18.20
CA ASN A 783 -25.14 -21.34 17.38
C ASN A 783 -24.90 -21.53 15.87
N ASP A 784 -23.88 -22.32 15.51
CA ASP A 784 -23.51 -22.66 14.13
C ASP A 784 -23.00 -21.49 13.29
N LEU A 785 -22.66 -20.36 13.93
CA LEU A 785 -22.01 -19.23 13.27
C LEU A 785 -20.49 -19.34 13.35
N ILE A 786 -19.80 -18.79 12.35
CA ILE A 786 -18.35 -18.65 12.33
C ILE A 786 -18.01 -17.20 12.65
N TYR A 787 -17.17 -17.00 13.66
CA TYR A 787 -16.66 -15.69 14.04
C TYR A 787 -15.45 -15.33 13.19
N LEU A 788 -15.58 -14.28 12.38
CA LEU A 788 -14.54 -13.76 11.48
C LEU A 788 -14.18 -12.34 11.86
N ARG A 789 -14.01 -12.06 13.17
CA ARG A 789 -13.61 -10.76 13.72
C ARG A 789 -14.63 -9.65 13.40
N ALA A 790 -14.50 -8.97 12.27
CA ALA A 790 -15.40 -7.89 11.89
C ALA A 790 -16.87 -8.33 11.77
N ARG A 791 -17.12 -9.57 11.35
CA ARG A 791 -18.47 -10.09 11.11
C ARG A 791 -18.63 -11.55 11.51
N TYR A 792 -19.90 -11.96 11.65
CA TYR A 792 -20.29 -13.36 11.74
C TYR A 792 -20.77 -13.88 10.39
N TYR A 793 -20.29 -15.05 10.03
CA TYR A 793 -20.69 -15.80 8.84
C TYR A 793 -21.63 -16.94 9.22
N ASN A 794 -22.72 -17.09 8.47
CA ASN A 794 -23.65 -18.21 8.62
C ASN A 794 -23.45 -19.22 7.47
N PRO A 795 -22.80 -20.37 7.73
CA PRO A 795 -22.55 -21.38 6.70
C PRO A 795 -23.84 -21.97 6.10
N ALA A 796 -24.96 -22.01 6.86
CA ALA A 796 -26.22 -22.55 6.35
C ALA A 796 -26.83 -21.75 5.22
N THR A 797 -26.63 -20.43 5.25
CA THR A 797 -27.09 -19.54 4.18
C THR A 797 -25.97 -19.17 3.21
N GLY A 798 -24.71 -19.38 3.60
CA GLY A 798 -23.52 -19.02 2.84
C GLY A 798 -23.29 -17.51 2.74
N ARG A 799 -23.57 -16.77 3.81
CA ARG A 799 -23.46 -15.30 3.83
C ARG A 799 -23.27 -14.71 5.22
N PHE A 800 -22.83 -13.46 5.26
CA PHE A 800 -22.65 -12.67 6.48
C PHE A 800 -23.97 -12.18 7.06
N LEU A 801 -23.99 -12.00 8.39
CA LEU A 801 -25.15 -11.47 9.12
C LEU A 801 -25.32 -9.95 8.97
N SER A 802 -24.22 -9.24 8.80
CA SER A 802 -24.16 -7.78 8.68
C SER A 802 -23.48 -7.35 7.39
N GLN A 803 -23.76 -6.12 6.99
CA GLN A 803 -23.19 -5.54 5.77
C GLN A 803 -21.68 -5.31 5.94
N ASP A 804 -20.90 -5.68 4.93
CA ASP A 804 -19.46 -5.41 4.85
C ASP A 804 -19.17 -3.91 4.99
N THR A 805 -18.08 -3.50 5.63
CA THR A 805 -17.65 -2.10 5.61
C THR A 805 -16.85 -1.77 4.35
N PHE A 806 -16.25 -2.79 3.72
CA PHE A 806 -15.64 -2.70 2.41
C PHE A 806 -16.71 -2.60 1.31
N GLN A 807 -16.58 -1.61 0.43
CA GLN A 807 -17.56 -1.34 -0.63
C GLN A 807 -17.40 -2.26 -1.85
N GLY A 808 -16.33 -3.07 -1.90
CA GLY A 808 -15.94 -3.84 -3.07
C GLY A 808 -15.10 -3.01 -4.05
N LYS A 809 -14.60 -3.67 -5.10
CA LYS A 809 -13.78 -3.08 -6.15
C LYS A 809 -14.65 -2.68 -7.34
N LEU A 810 -14.36 -1.53 -7.97
CA LEU A 810 -15.11 -1.08 -9.16
C LEU A 810 -14.86 -1.95 -10.40
N ASN A 811 -13.70 -2.61 -10.49
CA ASN A 811 -13.38 -3.51 -11.59
C ASN A 811 -13.84 -4.97 -11.36
N ASP A 812 -14.38 -5.28 -10.18
CA ASP A 812 -14.98 -6.58 -9.84
C ASP A 812 -16.36 -6.36 -9.21
N PRO A 813 -17.42 -6.25 -10.03
CA PRO A 813 -18.77 -5.99 -9.56
C PRO A 813 -19.32 -7.00 -8.54
N LEU A 814 -18.80 -8.24 -8.51
CA LEU A 814 -19.29 -9.26 -7.58
C LEU A 814 -18.85 -8.96 -6.14
N SER A 815 -17.67 -8.39 -5.96
CA SER A 815 -17.17 -7.95 -4.64
C SER A 815 -17.99 -6.83 -4.00
N GLN A 816 -18.86 -6.16 -4.76
CA GLN A 816 -19.76 -5.11 -4.25
C GLN A 816 -21.01 -5.68 -3.57
N ASN A 817 -21.21 -7.01 -3.60
CA ASN A 817 -22.22 -7.66 -2.78
C ASN A 817 -21.75 -7.76 -1.32
N ARG A 818 -22.15 -6.78 -0.50
CA ARG A 818 -21.73 -6.62 0.89
C ARG A 818 -22.20 -7.71 1.87
N TYR A 819 -22.83 -8.79 1.40
CA TYR A 819 -23.22 -9.96 2.22
C TYR A 819 -22.61 -11.28 1.74
N ALA A 820 -22.04 -11.32 0.53
CA ALA A 820 -21.51 -12.54 -0.05
C ALA A 820 -20.26 -13.00 0.70
N TYR A 821 -20.13 -14.31 0.90
CA TYR A 821 -18.90 -14.91 1.40
C TYR A 821 -18.05 -15.40 0.24
N CYS A 822 -16.80 -14.95 0.18
CA CYS A 822 -15.79 -15.45 -0.75
C CYS A 822 -16.20 -15.40 -2.24
N GLY A 823 -17.00 -14.41 -2.66
CA GLY A 823 -17.51 -14.31 -4.03
C GLY A 823 -18.36 -15.53 -4.48
N ASN A 824 -18.91 -16.29 -3.53
CA ASN A 824 -19.54 -17.60 -3.76
C ASN A 824 -18.59 -18.71 -4.25
N ASN A 825 -17.29 -18.57 -3.99
CA ASN A 825 -16.25 -19.59 -4.20
C ASN A 825 -15.53 -19.93 -2.87
N PRO A 826 -16.25 -20.50 -1.89
CA PRO A 826 -15.69 -20.87 -0.59
C PRO A 826 -14.76 -22.11 -0.65
N VAL A 827 -14.61 -22.71 -1.83
CA VAL A 827 -13.79 -23.92 -2.03
C VAL A 827 -12.31 -23.54 -2.16
N LEU A 828 -12.05 -22.33 -2.67
CA LEU A 828 -10.72 -21.78 -2.89
C LEU A 828 -10.41 -20.61 -1.95
N PHE A 829 -11.39 -19.76 -1.66
CA PHE A 829 -11.18 -18.53 -0.92
C PHE A 829 -11.69 -18.61 0.52
N VAL A 830 -11.06 -17.85 1.40
CA VAL A 830 -11.45 -17.63 2.81
C VAL A 830 -11.52 -16.13 3.10
N ASP A 831 -12.27 -15.73 4.13
CA ASP A 831 -12.29 -14.36 4.64
C ASP A 831 -12.00 -14.35 6.14
N PRO A 832 -10.71 -14.40 6.55
CA PRO A 832 -10.35 -14.48 7.97
C PRO A 832 -10.61 -13.16 8.71
N THR A 833 -10.74 -12.04 7.99
CA THR A 833 -10.95 -10.71 8.58
C THR A 833 -12.42 -10.37 8.77
N GLY A 834 -13.29 -11.08 8.04
CA GLY A 834 -14.68 -10.74 7.87
C GLY A 834 -14.89 -9.50 7.00
N ASN A 835 -13.93 -9.03 6.21
CA ASN A 835 -14.09 -7.92 5.25
C ASN A 835 -13.35 -8.18 3.91
N VAL A 836 -12.32 -9.05 3.94
CA VAL A 836 -11.37 -9.23 2.85
C VAL A 836 -11.25 -10.71 2.54
N THR A 837 -11.73 -11.06 1.36
CA THR A 837 -11.55 -12.39 0.78
C THR A 837 -10.12 -12.55 0.27
N ILE A 838 -9.47 -13.65 0.65
CA ILE A 838 -8.13 -14.05 0.19
C ILE A 838 -8.15 -15.47 -0.36
N CYS A 839 -7.23 -15.76 -1.29
CA CYS A 839 -7.11 -17.06 -1.94
C CYS A 839 -6.27 -18.02 -1.09
N GLU A 840 -6.93 -19.03 -0.50
CA GLU A 840 -6.36 -19.92 0.53
C GLU A 840 -5.55 -19.16 1.60
N LEU A 841 -5.13 -19.83 2.67
CA LEU A 841 -4.09 -19.23 3.49
C LEU A 841 -2.78 -19.58 2.80
N PRO A 842 -2.01 -18.61 2.27
CA PRO A 842 -0.69 -18.91 1.74
C PRO A 842 0.14 -19.48 2.89
N TRP A 843 0.28 -20.80 2.92
CA TRP A 843 1.15 -21.50 3.87
C TRP A 843 2.63 -21.32 3.50
N SER A 844 2.88 -20.54 2.43
CA SER A 844 4.15 -20.03 1.96
C SER A 844 4.27 -18.53 2.22
N ASN A 845 5.40 -18.14 2.82
CA ASN A 845 6.01 -16.81 2.98
C ASN A 845 5.21 -15.58 3.41
N MET A 846 3.89 -15.54 3.38
CA MET A 846 3.17 -14.41 3.94
C MET A 846 3.09 -14.58 5.45
N GLY A 847 3.93 -13.84 6.18
CA GLY A 847 3.61 -13.54 7.57
C GLY A 847 2.19 -12.98 7.61
N TYR A 848 1.39 -13.35 8.60
CA TYR A 848 0.06 -12.72 8.76
C TYR A 848 0.15 -11.20 8.96
N GLU A 849 1.34 -10.68 9.30
CA GLU A 849 1.71 -9.26 9.21
C GLU A 849 1.62 -8.70 7.78
N GLU A 850 1.92 -9.46 6.73
CA GLU A 850 1.80 -9.05 5.32
C GLU A 850 0.34 -9.04 4.85
N LEU A 851 -0.49 -9.98 5.35
CA LEU A 851 -1.95 -9.92 5.21
C LEU A 851 -2.52 -8.71 5.95
N TYR A 852 -1.89 -8.29 7.04
CA TYR A 852 -2.26 -7.10 7.80
C TYR A 852 -1.78 -5.80 7.17
N GLU A 853 -0.59 -5.75 6.57
CA GLU A 853 -0.15 -4.61 5.77
C GLU A 853 -0.96 -4.53 4.47
N LEU A 854 -1.35 -5.65 3.86
CA LEU A 854 -2.34 -5.65 2.77
C LEU A 854 -3.71 -5.18 3.29
N TYR A 855 -4.16 -5.66 4.45
CA TYR A 855 -5.42 -5.22 5.08
C TYR A 855 -5.38 -3.74 5.47
N LYS A 856 -4.29 -3.22 6.02
CA LYS A 856 -4.10 -1.80 6.39
C LYS A 856 -3.90 -0.94 5.16
N THR A 857 -3.10 -1.37 4.20
CA THR A 857 -2.94 -0.67 2.92
C THR A 857 -4.27 -0.63 2.20
N LEU A 858 -5.06 -1.73 2.23
CA LEU A 858 -6.43 -1.74 1.75
C LEU A 858 -7.33 -0.86 2.62
N GLN A 859 -7.23 -0.85 3.95
CA GLN A 859 -8.07 -0.04 4.84
C GLN A 859 -7.79 1.47 4.66
N ASP A 860 -6.52 1.87 4.55
CA ASP A 860 -6.05 3.22 4.25
C ASP A 860 -6.35 3.63 2.79
N GLN A 861 -6.42 2.67 1.85
CA GLN A 861 -6.87 2.88 0.46
C GLN A 861 -8.40 2.81 0.31
N ILE A 862 -9.11 2.19 1.25
CA ILE A 862 -10.58 2.16 1.35
C ILE A 862 -11.06 3.52 1.87
N GLU A 863 -10.25 4.20 2.67
CA GLU A 863 -10.48 5.58 3.09
C GLU A 863 -10.00 6.60 2.05
N ASN A 864 -9.08 6.22 1.14
CA ASN A 864 -8.57 7.08 0.06
C ASN A 864 -8.80 6.43 -1.32
N GLU A 865 -9.98 6.68 -1.89
CA GLU A 865 -10.43 6.22 -3.21
C GLU A 865 -9.30 6.26 -4.28
N GLN A 866 -9.31 5.25 -5.17
CA GLN A 866 -8.45 5.07 -6.36
C GLN A 866 -7.19 4.20 -6.16
N VAL A 867 -7.39 2.88 -6.04
CA VAL A 867 -6.40 1.91 -6.51
C VAL A 867 -7.12 0.76 -7.25
N ILE A 868 -6.89 0.69 -8.57
CA ILE A 868 -7.34 -0.36 -9.49
C ILE A 868 -6.48 -1.59 -9.27
N LEU A 869 -6.95 -2.61 -8.55
CA LEU A 869 -6.20 -3.87 -8.39
C LEU A 869 -7.15 -5.07 -8.42
N ASN A 870 -6.88 -6.01 -9.32
CA ASN A 870 -7.84 -6.92 -9.93
C ASN A 870 -8.36 -8.02 -9.00
N GLY A 871 -9.52 -8.57 -9.34
CA GLY A 871 -10.10 -9.80 -8.78
C GLY A 871 -9.71 -11.07 -9.55
N ASP A 872 -8.63 -11.03 -10.35
CA ASP A 872 -8.19 -12.20 -11.10
C ASP A 872 -7.21 -13.02 -10.25
N TYR A 873 -7.53 -14.28 -9.95
CA TYR A 873 -6.63 -15.23 -9.28
C TYR A 873 -5.24 -15.28 -9.94
N GLU A 874 -5.18 -15.13 -11.28
CA GLU A 874 -3.93 -15.11 -12.06
C GLU A 874 -3.13 -13.81 -11.86
N TRP A 875 -3.83 -12.71 -11.61
CA TRP A 875 -3.22 -11.46 -11.18
C TRP A 875 -2.77 -11.54 -9.72
N TRP A 876 -3.48 -12.30 -8.87
CA TRP A 876 -3.04 -12.66 -7.52
C TRP A 876 -1.79 -13.56 -7.54
N GLN A 877 -1.63 -14.47 -8.51
CA GLN A 877 -0.40 -15.27 -8.68
C GLN A 877 0.75 -14.48 -9.33
N LYS A 878 0.44 -13.53 -10.22
CA LYS A 878 1.41 -12.57 -10.77
C LYS A 878 1.90 -11.63 -9.67
N GLU A 879 0.97 -11.07 -8.89
CA GLU A 879 1.26 -10.21 -7.77
C GLU A 879 1.91 -11.02 -6.67
N ILE A 880 1.51 -12.25 -6.35
CA ILE A 880 2.26 -13.17 -5.46
C ILE A 880 3.61 -13.58 -6.02
N ALA A 881 3.85 -13.69 -7.33
CA ALA A 881 5.20 -13.96 -7.83
C ALA A 881 6.09 -12.69 -7.75
N GLU A 882 5.52 -11.51 -8.02
CA GLU A 882 6.17 -10.21 -7.89
C GLU A 882 6.25 -9.72 -6.43
N PHE A 883 5.37 -10.20 -5.56
CA PHE A 883 5.23 -9.96 -4.12
C PHE A 883 5.99 -11.03 -3.36
N ARG A 884 6.06 -12.29 -3.78
CA ARG A 884 7.07 -13.25 -3.27
C ARG A 884 8.46 -12.76 -3.58
N LEU A 885 8.66 -11.95 -4.62
CA LEU A 885 9.94 -11.30 -4.93
C LEU A 885 10.13 -9.97 -4.18
N GLN A 886 9.12 -9.11 -4.12
CA GLN A 886 9.16 -7.86 -3.35
C GLN A 886 9.13 -8.12 -1.84
N GLU A 887 8.52 -9.20 -1.38
CA GLU A 887 8.55 -9.78 -0.03
C GLU A 887 9.72 -10.75 0.15
N PHE A 888 10.31 -11.32 -0.89
CA PHE A 888 11.68 -11.82 -0.74
C PHE A 888 12.64 -10.65 -0.46
N GLN A 889 12.33 -9.45 -0.96
CA GLN A 889 12.99 -8.19 -0.63
C GLN A 889 12.49 -7.53 0.67
N LYS A 890 11.23 -7.74 1.12
CA LYS A 890 10.63 -7.15 2.34
C LYS A 890 10.53 -8.10 3.57
N ASN A 891 10.62 -9.42 3.42
CA ASN A 891 10.91 -10.38 4.50
C ASN A 891 12.33 -10.23 5.03
N TYR A 892 13.13 -9.42 4.33
CA TYR A 892 14.07 -8.55 5.03
C TYR A 892 13.30 -7.38 5.63
N ARG A 893 12.97 -7.48 6.92
CA ARG A 893 12.54 -6.37 7.79
C ARG A 893 13.49 -5.14 7.75
N VAL A 894 14.57 -5.21 6.98
CA VAL A 894 15.36 -4.12 6.39
C VAL A 894 14.53 -3.11 5.59
N ILE A 895 13.40 -3.52 4.97
CA ILE A 895 12.58 -2.57 4.21
C ILE A 895 11.58 -1.82 5.08
N ASN A 896 11.24 -2.21 6.31
CA ASN A 896 10.50 -1.27 7.17
C ASN A 896 11.34 -0.03 7.54
N GLU A 897 12.68 -0.12 7.46
CA GLU A 897 13.56 1.06 7.53
C GLU A 897 13.73 1.78 6.16
N LEU A 898 13.38 1.14 5.02
CA LEU A 898 13.35 1.77 3.68
C LEU A 898 11.93 2.18 3.22
N LEU A 899 10.86 1.73 3.87
CA LEU A 899 9.50 2.29 3.79
C LEU A 899 9.41 3.51 4.71
N ILE A 900 10.25 3.58 5.74
CA ILE A 900 10.68 4.85 6.32
C ILE A 900 11.49 5.69 5.30
N ILE A 901 11.82 5.21 4.09
CA ILE A 901 12.37 6.06 3.00
C ILE A 901 11.31 6.49 1.96
N LYS A 902 10.23 5.70 1.73
CA LYS A 902 8.99 6.26 1.14
C LYS A 902 8.24 7.18 2.14
N GLY A 903 8.59 7.10 3.42
CA GLY A 903 8.07 7.91 4.52
C GLY A 903 9.12 8.79 5.23
N ASP A 904 10.35 8.91 4.71
CA ASP A 904 11.38 9.88 5.16
C ASP A 904 11.23 11.18 4.35
N TYR A 905 10.03 11.40 3.81
CA TYR A 905 9.50 12.74 3.89
C TYR A 905 9.68 13.19 5.34
N SER A 906 10.56 14.16 5.53
CA SER A 906 10.54 15.00 6.71
C SER A 906 9.09 15.34 7.04
N GLN A 907 8.77 15.51 8.32
CA GLN A 907 7.42 15.95 8.67
C GLN A 907 7.04 17.24 7.89
N GLU A 908 8.04 18.06 7.55
CA GLU A 908 7.93 19.20 6.62
C GLU A 908 7.41 18.80 5.22
N GLU A 909 7.95 17.76 4.58
CA GLU A 909 7.50 17.30 3.28
C GLU A 909 6.09 16.68 3.32
N LYS A 910 5.73 16.02 4.43
CA LYS A 910 4.37 15.50 4.65
C LYS A 910 3.37 16.63 4.86
N ASP A 911 3.77 17.62 5.64
CA ASP A 911 2.97 18.81 5.91
C ASP A 911 2.85 19.68 4.65
N PHE A 912 3.87 19.72 3.79
CA PHE A 912 3.80 20.42 2.50
C PHE A 912 2.98 19.66 1.46
N ALA A 913 3.06 18.32 1.45
CA ALA A 913 2.25 17.46 0.59
C ALA A 913 0.76 17.56 0.94
N SER A 914 0.41 17.53 2.23
CA SER A 914 -0.98 17.70 2.68
C SER A 914 -1.56 19.08 2.33
N LEU A 915 -0.71 20.11 2.18
CA LEU A 915 -1.11 21.44 1.74
C LEU A 915 -1.32 21.59 0.23
N THR A 916 -0.88 20.61 -0.58
CA THR A 916 -0.92 20.66 -2.07
C THR A 916 -1.91 19.67 -2.69
N LEU A 917 -2.45 18.75 -1.88
CA LEU A 917 -3.34 17.66 -2.32
C LEU A 917 -4.75 18.10 -2.74
N ASP A 918 -5.15 19.35 -2.47
CA ASP A 918 -6.54 19.79 -2.69
C ASP A 918 -6.93 19.95 -4.18
N ASN A 919 -6.03 19.82 -5.16
CA ASN A 919 -6.36 19.96 -6.59
C ASN A 919 -5.44 19.23 -7.60
N ILE A 920 -4.58 18.29 -7.16
CA ILE A 920 -3.60 17.66 -8.06
C ILE A 920 -3.96 16.19 -8.29
N ASP A 921 -4.11 15.82 -9.56
CA ASP A 921 -4.16 14.42 -10.00
C ASP A 921 -2.92 13.70 -9.44
N LYS A 922 -3.13 12.63 -8.66
CA LYS A 922 -2.09 11.93 -7.88
C LYS A 922 -0.90 11.49 -8.76
N GLU A 923 -1.13 11.32 -10.05
CA GLU A 923 -0.13 11.01 -11.07
C GLU A 923 0.84 12.19 -11.39
N GLU A 924 0.42 13.45 -11.21
CA GLU A 924 1.32 14.62 -11.21
C GLU A 924 2.06 14.77 -9.87
N PHE A 925 1.44 14.39 -8.74
CA PHE A 925 2.12 14.36 -7.45
C PHE A 925 3.27 13.34 -7.46
N GLU A 926 3.07 12.14 -8.01
CA GLU A 926 4.14 11.15 -8.19
C GLU A 926 5.23 11.60 -9.18
N LYS A 927 4.88 12.39 -10.19
CA LYS A 927 5.87 13.04 -11.08
C LYS A 927 6.62 14.17 -10.38
N SER A 928 5.99 14.84 -9.41
CA SER A 928 6.62 15.89 -8.59
C SER A 928 7.42 15.35 -7.40
N SER A 929 7.12 14.16 -6.87
CA SER A 929 7.93 13.49 -5.86
C SER A 929 9.21 12.85 -6.43
N GLN A 930 9.32 12.74 -7.76
CA GLN A 930 10.63 12.55 -8.42
C GLN A 930 11.54 13.79 -8.35
N ILE A 931 11.03 14.96 -7.92
CA ILE A 931 11.84 16.16 -7.67
C ILE A 931 12.58 16.08 -6.32
N VAL A 932 12.20 15.17 -5.42
CA VAL A 932 12.83 14.97 -4.10
C VAL A 932 14.06 14.03 -4.14
N LEU A 933 14.38 13.42 -5.29
CA LEU A 933 15.68 12.75 -5.50
C LEU A 933 16.80 13.70 -5.98
N GLY A 934 16.65 14.99 -5.70
CA GLY A 934 17.59 16.04 -6.07
C GLY A 934 17.95 16.98 -4.92
N LEU A 935 18.15 16.48 -3.69
CA LEU A 935 18.61 17.29 -2.56
C LEU A 935 19.87 16.72 -1.89
N TYR A 936 20.92 16.56 -2.70
CA TYR A 936 22.30 16.82 -2.27
C TYR A 936 23.06 17.47 -3.43
N GLY A 937 23.05 18.79 -3.49
CA GLY A 937 23.85 19.54 -4.48
C GLY A 937 23.28 20.93 -4.75
N GLY A 938 24.10 21.95 -4.51
CA GLY A 938 23.72 23.36 -4.54
C GLY A 938 23.22 23.90 -5.88
N LYS A 939 22.70 25.14 -5.79
CA LYS A 939 22.23 26.03 -6.87
C LYS A 939 22.77 25.70 -8.27
N GLY A 940 21.88 25.21 -9.14
CA GLY A 940 22.00 25.39 -10.60
C GLY A 940 22.01 24.13 -11.45
N SER A 941 20.84 23.55 -11.72
CA SER A 941 20.64 22.58 -12.81
C SER A 941 19.28 22.81 -13.48
N LYS A 942 19.29 23.04 -14.79
CA LYS A 942 18.10 23.37 -15.61
C LYS A 942 17.39 22.11 -16.09
N LEU A 943 16.08 22.00 -15.85
CA LEU A 943 15.17 21.04 -16.48
C LEU A 943 14.95 21.41 -17.97
N VAL A 944 15.04 20.43 -18.86
CA VAL A 944 14.64 20.55 -20.28
C VAL A 944 13.32 19.79 -20.46
N LYS A 945 12.21 20.49 -20.75
CA LYS A 945 10.94 19.90 -21.20
C LYS A 945 11.04 19.54 -22.70
N GLY A 946 10.60 18.34 -23.09
CA GLY A 946 10.46 17.94 -24.49
C GLY A 946 9.26 17.03 -24.71
N THR A 947 8.28 17.51 -25.47
CA THR A 947 7.12 16.76 -25.99
C THR A 947 7.46 16.15 -27.35
N GLY A 948 7.17 14.85 -27.56
CA GLY A 948 7.05 14.24 -28.90
C GLY A 948 7.86 12.95 -29.13
N LYS A 949 7.17 11.89 -29.60
CA LYS A 949 7.70 10.57 -29.99
C LYS A 949 8.85 10.67 -31.02
N ALA A 950 10.01 10.07 -30.70
CA ALA A 950 10.64 8.96 -31.43
C ALA A 950 12.11 8.74 -30.99
N ALA A 951 12.40 7.49 -30.61
CA ALA A 951 13.68 6.77 -30.58
C ALA A 951 14.98 7.60 -30.43
N GLY A 952 15.54 7.61 -29.22
CA GLY A 952 16.92 8.02 -28.97
C GLY A 952 17.26 7.81 -27.50
N SER A 953 18.24 6.96 -27.22
CA SER A 953 18.78 6.71 -25.89
C SER A 953 19.27 8.01 -25.23
N ILE A 954 18.69 8.34 -24.09
CA ILE A 954 19.15 9.44 -23.23
C ILE A 954 20.30 8.89 -22.38
N ASN A 955 21.55 9.10 -22.81
CA ASN A 955 22.72 8.89 -21.97
C ASN A 955 22.93 10.13 -21.10
N LEU A 956 22.59 10.04 -19.81
CA LEU A 956 22.96 11.03 -18.79
C LEU A 956 24.44 10.87 -18.45
N SER A 957 25.34 11.45 -19.27
CA SER A 957 26.75 11.54 -18.90
C SER A 957 26.96 12.77 -18.00
N ILE A 958 27.13 12.54 -16.69
CA ILE A 958 27.58 13.57 -15.75
C ILE A 958 28.96 14.04 -16.22
N LYS A 959 29.08 15.31 -16.61
CA LYS A 959 30.36 15.89 -17.02
C LYS A 959 31.24 16.09 -15.78
N PRO A 960 32.39 15.40 -15.66
CA PRO A 960 33.27 15.60 -14.51
C PRO A 960 33.83 17.03 -14.48
N VAL A 961 34.22 17.51 -13.31
CA VAL A 961 34.90 18.80 -13.11
C VAL A 961 36.25 18.53 -12.47
N ALA A 962 37.31 19.05 -13.08
CA ALA A 962 38.69 18.93 -12.66
C ALA A 962 39.23 20.31 -12.25
N ASN A 963 40.05 20.33 -11.21
CA ASN A 963 40.69 21.55 -10.71
C ASN A 963 41.84 21.98 -11.65
N ASN A 964 42.51 21.02 -12.30
CA ASN A 964 43.58 21.28 -13.25
C ASN A 964 43.01 21.86 -14.57
N PRO A 965 43.40 23.09 -14.97
CA PRO A 965 42.83 23.75 -16.14
C PRO A 965 43.06 23.01 -17.46
N LYS A 966 44.15 22.25 -17.57
CA LYS A 966 44.46 21.46 -18.77
C LYS A 966 43.58 20.21 -18.83
N LEU A 967 43.37 19.54 -17.70
CA LEU A 967 42.45 18.41 -17.60
C LEU A 967 41.00 18.86 -17.84
N GLN A 968 40.59 19.98 -17.25
CA GLN A 968 39.26 20.56 -17.47
C GLN A 968 39.03 20.94 -18.93
N ASN A 969 40.05 21.43 -19.65
CA ASN A 969 39.94 21.67 -21.09
C ASN A 969 39.72 20.38 -21.88
N VAL A 970 40.42 19.28 -21.55
CA VAL A 970 40.19 17.98 -22.19
C VAL A 970 38.76 17.47 -21.91
N ILE A 971 38.28 17.62 -20.67
CA ILE A 971 36.90 17.28 -20.30
C ILE A 971 35.90 18.14 -21.07
N ASN A 972 36.11 19.46 -21.14
CA ASN A 972 35.26 20.37 -21.89
C ASN A 972 35.20 20.00 -23.39
N GLU A 973 36.26 19.43 -23.95
CA GLU A 973 36.30 18.96 -25.34
C GLU A 973 35.66 17.59 -25.57
N LEU A 974 35.63 16.73 -24.55
CA LEU A 974 34.96 15.42 -24.59
C LEU A 974 33.43 15.55 -24.44
N TYR A 975 32.97 16.54 -23.66
CA TYR A 975 31.57 16.73 -23.24
C TYR A 975 30.93 18.03 -23.74
N ARG A 976 31.23 18.50 -24.97
CA ARG A 976 30.59 19.72 -25.52
C ARG A 976 29.11 19.50 -25.83
N PRO A 977 28.16 20.30 -25.28
CA PRO A 977 26.76 20.23 -25.66
C PRO A 977 26.46 20.99 -26.96
N GLY A 978 25.63 20.42 -27.83
CA GLY A 978 24.91 21.15 -28.90
C GLY A 978 25.45 21.02 -30.32
N ALA A 979 25.05 19.95 -31.03
CA ALA A 979 24.70 19.96 -32.46
C ALA A 979 23.98 18.64 -32.83
N THR A 980 22.94 18.75 -33.66
CA THR A 980 21.98 17.73 -34.13
C THR A 980 22.60 16.37 -34.53
N VAL A 981 21.82 15.29 -34.35
CA VAL A 981 22.08 13.86 -34.68
C VAL A 981 23.38 13.62 -35.44
N GLY A 982 24.42 13.20 -34.71
CA GLY A 982 25.77 12.94 -35.22
C GLY A 982 26.92 13.40 -34.31
N ASN A 983 26.69 14.17 -33.25
CA ASN A 983 27.74 14.52 -32.28
C ASN A 983 27.23 14.38 -30.85
N GLY A 984 27.26 13.15 -30.32
CA GLY A 984 27.29 12.93 -28.88
C GLY A 984 28.62 13.39 -28.27
N SER A 985 28.97 12.88 -27.09
CA SER A 985 30.35 13.03 -26.61
C SER A 985 31.31 12.56 -27.70
N THR A 986 32.56 13.02 -27.72
CA THR A 986 33.50 12.49 -28.74
C THR A 986 33.66 10.98 -28.62
N MET A 987 33.33 10.40 -27.46
CA MET A 987 33.24 8.96 -27.25
C MET A 987 32.16 8.30 -28.13
N ASP A 988 30.98 8.90 -28.22
CA ASP A 988 29.87 8.39 -29.02
C ASP A 988 30.17 8.51 -30.51
N ALA A 989 30.83 9.59 -30.92
CA ALA A 989 31.29 9.78 -32.30
C ALA A 989 32.37 8.77 -32.71
N ILE A 990 33.30 8.43 -31.80
CA ILE A 990 34.30 7.37 -32.02
C ILE A 990 33.63 6.00 -32.17
N ARG A 991 32.67 5.67 -31.30
CA ARG A 991 31.93 4.40 -31.36
C ARG A 991 31.09 4.27 -32.64
N TYR A 992 30.40 5.34 -33.03
CA TYR A 992 29.64 5.38 -34.28
C TYR A 992 30.53 5.18 -35.51
N GLU A 993 31.69 5.86 -35.58
CA GLU A 993 32.65 5.68 -36.67
C GLU A 993 33.20 4.23 -36.73
N LEU A 994 33.46 3.60 -35.58
CA LEU A 994 33.93 2.22 -35.51
C LEU A 994 32.86 1.19 -35.92
N GLN A 995 31.60 1.41 -35.54
CA GLN A 995 30.49 0.49 -35.83
C GLN A 995 29.99 0.59 -37.28
N THR A 996 29.98 1.80 -37.86
CA THR A 996 29.37 2.05 -39.17
C THR A 996 30.38 2.24 -40.29
N GLY A 997 31.64 2.53 -39.97
CA GLY A 997 32.68 2.92 -40.93
C GLY A 997 32.46 4.31 -41.57
N GLN A 998 31.46 5.07 -41.12
CA GLN A 998 31.11 6.38 -41.69
C GLN A 998 31.62 7.53 -40.82
N MET A 999 32.41 8.44 -41.42
CA MET A 999 32.86 9.67 -40.74
C MET A 999 31.70 10.65 -40.52
N VAL A 1000 31.63 11.24 -39.32
CA VAL A 1000 30.59 12.22 -38.99
C VAL A 1000 31.09 13.65 -39.17
N GLY A 1001 30.43 14.43 -40.04
CA GLY A 1001 30.81 15.81 -40.33
C GLY A 1001 32.14 15.97 -41.09
N GLY A 1002 32.58 14.93 -41.81
CA GLY A 1002 33.77 14.97 -42.68
C GLY A 1002 35.12 15.02 -41.96
N LYS A 1003 35.18 14.67 -40.67
CA LYS A 1003 36.42 14.60 -39.87
C LYS A 1003 36.47 13.26 -39.14
N SER A 1004 37.63 12.59 -39.13
CA SER A 1004 37.81 11.37 -38.34
C SER A 1004 37.86 11.69 -36.85
N HIS A 1005 36.89 11.14 -36.10
CA HIS A 1005 36.81 11.21 -34.65
C HIS A 1005 37.71 10.17 -33.97
N ILE A 1006 38.01 9.04 -34.62
CA ILE A 1006 39.04 8.07 -34.17
C ILE A 1006 40.42 8.75 -34.02
N LEU A 1007 40.85 9.53 -35.01
CA LEU A 1007 42.14 10.26 -34.96
C LEU A 1007 42.19 11.29 -33.83
N LYS A 1008 41.07 11.98 -33.57
CA LYS A 1008 40.95 12.92 -32.45
C LYS A 1008 40.94 12.22 -31.09
N GLY A 1009 40.31 11.04 -31.00
CA GLY A 1009 40.38 10.17 -29.83
C GLY A 1009 41.83 9.80 -29.49
N GLN A 1010 42.60 9.37 -30.48
CA GLN A 1010 44.03 9.05 -30.30
C GLN A 1010 44.89 10.25 -29.91
N GLU A 1011 44.55 11.46 -30.37
CA GLU A 1011 45.21 12.70 -29.95
C GLU A 1011 44.90 13.04 -28.48
N ARG A 1012 43.66 12.81 -28.04
CA ARG A 1012 43.23 13.06 -26.66
C ARG A 1012 43.79 12.04 -25.67
N VAL A 1013 43.95 10.78 -26.07
CA VAL A 1013 44.72 9.76 -25.32
C VAL A 1013 46.13 10.29 -25.05
N ARG A 1014 46.83 10.79 -26.08
CA ARG A 1014 48.17 11.37 -25.94
C ARG A 1014 48.19 12.61 -25.04
N ASN A 1015 47.14 13.44 -25.09
CA ASN A 1015 47.04 14.61 -24.22
C ASN A 1015 46.83 14.21 -22.75
N LEU A 1016 45.95 13.25 -22.47
CA LEU A 1016 45.72 12.69 -21.12
C LEU A 1016 46.98 12.01 -20.57
N GLU A 1017 47.64 11.16 -21.35
CA GLU A 1017 48.90 10.52 -20.95
C GLU A 1017 50.02 11.54 -20.65
N ASN A 1018 50.06 12.65 -21.39
CA ASN A 1018 50.99 13.75 -21.09
C ASN A 1018 50.62 14.53 -19.84
N ILE A 1019 49.33 14.76 -19.57
CA ILE A 1019 48.85 15.42 -18.35
C ILE A 1019 49.20 14.57 -17.13
N ILE A 1020 48.91 13.26 -17.18
CA ILE A 1020 49.22 12.28 -16.13
C ILE A 1020 50.74 12.19 -15.88
N ARG A 1021 51.58 12.24 -16.94
CA ARG A 1021 53.04 12.11 -16.78
C ARG A 1021 53.76 13.40 -16.37
N LYS A 1022 53.22 14.58 -16.64
CA LYS A 1022 53.95 15.87 -16.55
C LYS A 1022 53.37 16.86 -15.54
N GLN A 1023 52.28 16.55 -14.86
CA GLN A 1023 51.65 17.44 -13.89
C GLN A 1023 51.56 16.73 -12.53
N ASN A 1024 51.89 17.41 -11.43
CA ASN A 1024 51.47 16.99 -10.10
C ASN A 1024 49.98 17.27 -9.99
N LEU A 1025 49.15 16.33 -10.44
CA LEU A 1025 47.71 16.35 -10.22
C LEU A 1025 47.43 16.06 -8.75
N ASP A 1026 46.37 16.66 -8.19
CA ASP A 1026 45.83 16.21 -6.92
C ASP A 1026 45.18 14.81 -7.08
N PRO A 1027 44.90 14.08 -5.98
CA PRO A 1027 44.38 12.72 -6.06
C PRO A 1027 43.04 12.60 -6.83
N GLU A 1028 42.21 13.65 -6.79
CA GLU A 1028 40.91 13.70 -7.43
C GLU A 1028 41.05 13.88 -8.96
N ASP A 1029 41.85 14.86 -9.39
CA ASP A 1029 42.20 15.08 -10.79
C ASP A 1029 42.96 13.88 -11.39
N GLN A 1030 43.80 13.22 -10.58
CA GLN A 1030 44.53 12.02 -10.99
C GLN A 1030 43.59 10.83 -11.24
N ALA A 1031 42.57 10.66 -10.39
CA ALA A 1031 41.53 9.64 -10.58
C ALA A 1031 40.68 9.93 -11.83
N ILE A 1032 40.24 11.18 -11.99
CA ILE A 1032 39.47 11.64 -13.16
C ILE A 1032 40.27 11.42 -14.46
N ALA A 1033 41.55 11.80 -14.49
CA ALA A 1033 42.39 11.64 -15.67
C ALA A 1033 42.60 10.15 -16.05
N ASN A 1034 42.78 9.28 -15.05
CA ASN A 1034 42.96 7.84 -15.27
C ASN A 1034 41.67 7.18 -15.79
N ALA A 1035 40.50 7.53 -15.23
CA ALA A 1035 39.21 7.03 -15.68
C ALA A 1035 38.93 7.47 -17.14
N LEU A 1036 39.08 8.76 -17.45
CA LEU A 1036 38.90 9.28 -18.80
C LEU A 1036 39.84 8.65 -19.83
N LEU A 1037 41.09 8.37 -19.43
CA LEU A 1037 42.05 7.70 -20.30
C LEU A 1037 41.63 6.26 -20.61
N GLN A 1038 41.10 5.55 -19.61
CA GLN A 1038 40.61 4.19 -19.78
C GLN A 1038 39.37 4.15 -20.67
N ASP A 1039 38.40 5.03 -20.43
CA ASP A 1039 37.17 5.10 -21.24
C ASP A 1039 37.46 5.40 -22.70
N LEU A 1040 38.39 6.33 -22.96
CA LEU A 1040 38.79 6.71 -24.31
C LEU A 1040 39.52 5.57 -25.02
N LYS A 1041 40.31 4.76 -24.29
CA LYS A 1041 40.94 3.55 -24.83
C LYS A 1041 39.91 2.47 -25.13
N ASN A 1042 38.93 2.26 -24.25
CA ASN A 1042 37.84 1.31 -24.46
C ASN A 1042 37.04 1.68 -25.72
N ALA A 1043 36.62 2.93 -25.83
CA ALA A 1043 35.89 3.41 -27.00
C ALA A 1043 36.69 3.26 -28.31
N LEU A 1044 38.00 3.55 -28.29
CA LEU A 1044 38.87 3.35 -29.46
C LEU A 1044 39.08 1.87 -29.83
N SER A 1045 38.85 0.95 -28.89
CA SER A 1045 38.89 -0.50 -29.12
C SER A 1045 37.55 -1.11 -29.53
N GLY A 1046 36.48 -0.30 -29.58
CA GLY A 1046 35.12 -0.76 -29.89
C GLY A 1046 34.43 -1.51 -28.74
N ASN A 1047 34.98 -1.42 -27.52
CA ASN A 1047 34.44 -2.02 -26.29
C ASN A 1047 33.62 -1.02 -25.47
#